data_AF-A0A1F8E9M1-F1
#
_entry.id   AF-A0A1F8E9M1-F1
#
_cell.length_a   1.000
_cell.length_b   1.000
_cell.length_c   1.000
_cell.angle_alpha   90.00
_cell.angle_beta   90.00
_cell.angle_gamma   90.00
#
_symmetry.space_group_name_H-M   'P 1'
#
loop_
_entity.id
_entity.type
_entity.pdbx_description
1 polymer ?
#
loop_
_entity_poly.entity_id
_entity_poly.type
_entity_poly.pdbx_seq_one_letter_code
_entity_poly.pdbx_strand_id
1 'polypeptide(L)'
;MRGHKNMNQLELHKKIEEFIKAGTVSADIKVAQELIKNEDAKRFFFSQTDESWLNWLWQKGFLDGVKSKMKDSTTYSNSMAELDYLTKVAGKEPAKVSEIINSIKISEVNFNPEVVGRFLWIISELPAEQIKTLTAKIKDEKWIYLMRGFRKSGYEFEKIIKKLVEKKESSAILELAQSLLIVKSKTEILEKESSFSIDDPFYVSDLDASGVFEALVDIADSHKEMALQITTGIMAEIIKLAEPDESKVFDYRDPFALYDVDFFTLEIENKGSSSYREDVKNLAATIKQLINRTIGKKLSNTDDIKRLFGYTDKLPSSRSMWRLRLFALSRCPEIFKKELRDAFFKVFEVGERYFEIEGGAEYNQALILCFSFLNPETDQREYVKKIFEYFGAVLEDKDKEGWRKRDGLEKLSFIKEYLTPDEKEEAKKIFNKYPDEINVIPEPTIGKMHVGSVSHRSPVNLDDYTIEQIAENLKSEWTPEKLNEQFKNDDFFQPRGVEGLGDALKENIKKRTNEYLKNINSFFDKNKVHPHYVYSLLRGIEEMLRNDKNSFDVPQIGQILNLFNTIKTEGIREPFKRKDDKSWLPDWITVHKVLTDVLLLILENKERKEEIHKEYKERFRELISYLFTIKDSPAKEDEKPEYGELYGVAINSVRGRAYEAFVVLTENDGKTLTDDTKELYKKTLLDDSLAVRFVIGRYLASFYFRDKEFIIGLLPEIFPKDDLVKKDIYLASWEGYLSNTLYDKLFAKLKVYYSHAITLDPKDYTQRKYFKGLDESLAIHVALSFAHLGLEIVDPLFVEFWNKPNIKRHQEFISFIGRSCLTRDQAGDEWLAENKVSKEKLFKFWDWALENCPKLVEPEALAGFGFWVNPNKEVLVDIDVIDRMAKTLRKSDGNIDWDYGLMRRLPIFAEKNGDKTLEIISNFLLDLKGNLNQNRRAPLFSIDGEIKQSLEIIYKNGDVTLKEKVVGLINNLIEKGSSMFWGLKDVIKEDKML
;
A
#
# COMPACT_ATOMS: atom_id res chain seq x y z
N MET A 1 -32.32 42.04 -39.30
CA MET A 1 -32.87 41.56 -38.02
C MET A 1 -34.04 40.62 -38.30
N ARG A 2 -33.83 39.31 -38.21
CA ARG A 2 -34.89 38.29 -38.07
C ARG A 2 -34.42 37.37 -36.96
N GLY A 3 -35.30 37.09 -36.00
CA GLY A 3 -34.96 36.52 -34.70
C GLY A 3 -34.23 35.19 -34.78
N HIS A 4 -33.08 35.10 -34.11
CA HIS A 4 -32.40 33.83 -33.85
C HIS A 4 -33.25 33.06 -32.84
N LYS A 5 -33.95 32.02 -33.32
CA LYS A 5 -34.45 30.95 -32.47
C LYS A 5 -33.23 30.34 -31.78
N ASN A 6 -33.22 30.25 -30.45
CA ASN A 6 -32.13 29.62 -29.71
C ASN A 6 -32.01 28.15 -30.17
N MET A 7 -30.99 27.84 -30.97
CA MET A 7 -30.72 26.49 -31.45
C MET A 7 -30.34 25.59 -30.27
N ASN A 8 -30.94 24.39 -30.23
CA ASN A 8 -30.57 23.35 -29.27
C ASN A 8 -29.23 22.69 -29.67
N GLN A 9 -28.67 21.86 -28.79
CA GLN A 9 -27.32 21.34 -28.97
C GLN A 9 -27.17 20.40 -30.18
N LEU A 10 -28.19 19.60 -30.49
CA LEU A 10 -28.22 18.76 -31.69
C LEU A 10 -28.27 19.59 -32.98
N GLU A 11 -29.05 20.67 -33.02
CA GLU A 11 -29.12 21.61 -34.14
C GLU A 11 -27.78 22.33 -34.37
N LEU A 12 -27.12 22.75 -33.29
CA LEU A 12 -25.78 23.35 -33.34
C LEU A 12 -24.75 22.39 -33.93
N HIS A 13 -24.74 21.13 -33.49
CA HIS A 13 -23.85 20.11 -34.04
C HIS A 13 -24.06 19.90 -35.53
N LYS A 14 -25.31 19.82 -36.00
CA LYS A 14 -25.60 19.72 -37.43
C LYS A 14 -25.08 20.93 -38.21
N LYS A 15 -25.25 22.14 -37.66
CA LYS A 15 -24.75 23.38 -38.28
C LYS A 15 -23.23 23.46 -38.31
N ILE A 16 -22.56 22.96 -37.28
CA ILE A 16 -21.10 22.80 -37.26
C ILE A 16 -20.65 21.85 -38.36
N GLU A 17 -21.28 20.68 -38.51
CA GLU A 17 -20.95 19.74 -39.59
C GLU A 17 -21.14 20.37 -40.98
N GLU A 18 -22.24 21.10 -41.19
CA GLU A 18 -22.51 21.83 -42.43
C GLU A 18 -21.42 22.88 -42.70
N PHE A 19 -21.02 23.64 -41.66
CA PHE A 19 -19.97 24.66 -41.75
C PHE A 19 -18.60 24.06 -42.09
N ILE A 20 -18.20 22.98 -41.41
CA ILE A 20 -16.91 22.32 -41.67
C ILE A 20 -16.87 21.69 -43.06
N LYS A 21 -17.97 21.09 -43.53
CA LYS A 21 -18.08 20.53 -44.89
C LYS A 21 -17.96 21.59 -45.99
N ALA A 22 -18.34 22.83 -45.72
CA ALA A 22 -18.22 23.93 -46.68
C ALA A 22 -16.76 24.38 -46.91
N GLY A 23 -15.84 23.99 -46.03
CA GLY A 23 -14.40 24.23 -46.17
C GLY A 23 -13.94 25.66 -45.85
N THR A 24 -12.63 25.83 -45.68
CA THR A 24 -12.02 27.11 -45.24
C THR A 24 -12.17 28.27 -46.22
N VAL A 25 -12.40 27.99 -47.50
CA VAL A 25 -12.58 29.01 -48.55
C VAL A 25 -13.88 29.81 -48.38
N SER A 26 -14.92 29.16 -47.88
CA SER A 26 -16.24 29.78 -47.66
C SER A 26 -16.50 30.13 -46.18
N ALA A 27 -15.53 29.87 -45.30
CA ALA A 27 -15.66 30.00 -43.86
C ALA A 27 -15.68 31.48 -43.41
N ASP A 28 -16.79 31.90 -42.81
CA ASP A 28 -16.94 33.22 -42.16
C ASP A 28 -16.66 33.14 -40.65
N ILE A 29 -15.89 34.11 -40.15
CA ILE A 29 -15.46 34.17 -38.73
C ILE A 29 -16.65 34.36 -37.80
N LYS A 30 -17.60 35.23 -38.14
CA LYS A 30 -18.76 35.53 -37.28
C LYS A 30 -19.67 34.32 -37.19
N VAL A 31 -19.89 33.64 -38.31
CA VAL A 31 -20.66 32.38 -38.34
C VAL A 31 -20.00 31.32 -37.46
N ALA A 32 -18.69 31.12 -37.56
CA ALA A 32 -17.98 30.18 -36.70
C ALA A 32 -18.09 30.55 -35.20
N GLN A 33 -17.94 31.84 -34.85
CA GLN A 33 -18.10 32.33 -33.48
C GLN A 33 -19.51 32.11 -32.93
N GLU A 34 -20.55 32.29 -33.74
CA GLU A 34 -21.94 32.00 -33.36
C GLU A 34 -22.18 30.50 -33.11
N LEU A 35 -21.46 29.62 -33.82
CA LEU A 35 -21.58 28.17 -33.67
C LEU A 35 -20.89 27.63 -32.42
N ILE A 36 -19.78 28.23 -31.97
CA ILE A 36 -19.02 27.77 -30.79
C ILE A 36 -19.42 28.46 -29.47
N LYS A 37 -20.70 28.82 -29.32
CA LYS A 37 -21.22 29.63 -28.20
C LYS A 37 -21.16 28.98 -26.81
N ASN A 38 -20.94 27.66 -26.73
CA ASN A 38 -20.77 26.93 -25.47
C ASN A 38 -19.65 25.88 -25.58
N GLU A 39 -19.21 25.35 -24.44
CA GLU A 39 -18.05 24.43 -24.36
C GLU A 39 -18.25 23.14 -25.16
N ASP A 40 -19.47 22.58 -25.19
CA ASP A 40 -19.73 21.40 -26.00
C ASP A 40 -19.63 21.69 -27.51
N ALA A 41 -20.28 22.75 -27.98
CA ALA A 41 -20.24 23.15 -29.38
C ALA A 41 -18.80 23.46 -29.83
N LYS A 42 -18.01 24.10 -28.97
CA LYS A 42 -16.58 24.35 -29.18
C LYS A 42 -15.79 23.05 -29.30
N ARG A 43 -15.96 22.11 -28.37
CA ARG A 43 -15.31 20.78 -28.42
C ARG A 43 -15.70 20.01 -29.66
N PHE A 44 -16.98 20.01 -30.02
CA PHE A 44 -17.46 19.34 -31.22
C PHE A 44 -16.89 19.98 -32.48
N PHE A 45 -16.85 21.32 -32.56
CA PHE A 45 -16.22 22.03 -33.68
C PHE A 45 -14.77 21.58 -33.91
N PHE A 46 -13.94 21.56 -32.87
CA PHE A 46 -12.54 21.11 -32.96
C PHE A 46 -12.39 19.59 -33.22
N SER A 47 -13.36 18.78 -32.79
CA SER A 47 -13.35 17.34 -33.10
C SER A 47 -13.60 17.10 -34.60
N GLN A 48 -14.44 17.93 -35.24
CA GLN A 48 -14.77 17.83 -36.66
C GLN A 48 -13.73 18.46 -37.60
N THR A 49 -12.93 19.43 -37.16
CA THR A 49 -11.90 20.08 -38.00
C THR A 49 -10.70 19.17 -38.24
N ASP A 50 -10.20 19.08 -39.47
CA ASP A 50 -8.97 18.34 -39.81
C ASP A 50 -7.74 19.29 -39.93
N GLU A 51 -6.61 18.78 -40.42
CA GLU A 51 -5.37 19.53 -40.62
C GLU A 51 -5.50 20.73 -41.58
N SER A 52 -6.42 20.67 -42.55
CA SER A 52 -6.61 21.76 -43.53
C SER A 52 -7.10 23.06 -42.90
N TRP A 53 -7.68 22.97 -41.70
CA TRP A 53 -8.19 24.09 -40.92
C TRP A 53 -7.12 24.78 -40.06
N LEU A 54 -5.95 24.16 -39.85
CA LEU A 54 -4.96 24.63 -38.85
C LEU A 54 -4.53 26.09 -39.08
N ASN A 55 -4.19 26.43 -40.33
CA ASN A 55 -3.77 27.78 -40.68
C ASN A 55 -4.88 28.82 -40.47
N TRP A 56 -6.12 28.48 -40.87
CA TRP A 56 -7.26 29.37 -40.71
C TRP A 56 -7.59 29.57 -39.22
N LEU A 57 -7.63 28.49 -38.43
CA LEU A 57 -7.93 28.54 -36.99
C LEU A 57 -6.89 29.36 -36.23
N TRP A 58 -5.61 29.19 -36.55
CA TRP A 58 -4.53 29.97 -35.95
C TRP A 58 -4.61 31.45 -36.33
N GLN A 59 -4.69 31.77 -37.63
CA GLN A 59 -4.70 33.16 -38.12
C GLN A 59 -5.94 33.95 -37.68
N LYS A 60 -7.07 33.28 -37.45
CA LYS A 60 -8.32 33.90 -37.03
C LYS A 60 -8.55 33.87 -35.51
N GLY A 61 -7.56 33.40 -34.73
CA GLY A 61 -7.58 33.48 -33.26
C GLY A 61 -8.42 32.43 -32.56
N PHE A 62 -8.89 31.38 -33.24
CA PHE A 62 -9.69 30.30 -32.62
C PHE A 62 -8.87 29.45 -31.64
N LEU A 63 -7.55 29.46 -31.78
CA LEU A 63 -6.62 28.77 -30.87
C LEU A 63 -6.10 29.68 -29.74
N ASP A 64 -6.53 30.94 -29.64
CA ASP A 64 -5.97 31.89 -28.65
C ASP A 64 -6.23 31.47 -27.19
N GLY A 65 -7.15 30.53 -26.95
CA GLY A 65 -7.37 29.93 -25.64
C GLY A 65 -6.09 29.36 -25.00
N VAL A 66 -5.17 28.82 -25.80
CA VAL A 66 -3.89 28.27 -25.28
C VAL A 66 -2.94 29.34 -24.73
N LYS A 67 -3.22 30.63 -24.98
CA LYS A 67 -2.46 31.76 -24.45
C LYS A 67 -3.00 32.22 -23.08
N SER A 68 -4.13 31.68 -22.65
CA SER A 68 -4.80 32.11 -21.41
C SER A 68 -4.17 31.48 -20.17
N LYS A 69 -4.05 32.29 -19.11
CA LYS A 69 -3.66 31.85 -17.77
C LYS A 69 -4.79 31.01 -17.16
N MET A 70 -4.45 29.92 -16.49
CA MET A 70 -5.42 29.17 -15.68
C MET A 70 -5.73 29.93 -14.38
N LYS A 71 -7.00 29.93 -13.95
CA LYS A 71 -7.41 30.59 -12.69
C LYS A 71 -6.79 29.94 -11.46
N ASP A 72 -6.63 28.62 -11.50
CA ASP A 72 -5.98 27.81 -10.48
C ASP A 72 -4.90 26.96 -11.15
N SER A 73 -3.63 27.29 -10.90
CA SER A 73 -2.49 26.58 -11.50
C SER A 73 -2.10 25.30 -10.75
N THR A 74 -2.86 24.91 -9.73
CA THR A 74 -2.59 23.70 -8.92
C THR A 74 -3.36 22.47 -9.40
N THR A 75 -4.27 22.64 -10.37
CA THR A 75 -5.12 21.56 -10.91
C THR A 75 -5.01 21.44 -12.44
N TYR A 76 -5.35 20.28 -12.99
CA TYR A 76 -5.36 19.99 -14.43
C TYR A 76 -6.55 19.10 -14.82
N SER A 77 -7.38 19.52 -15.78
CA SER A 77 -8.64 18.86 -16.14
C SER A 77 -8.73 18.29 -17.57
N ASN A 78 -7.67 18.38 -18.40
CA ASN A 78 -7.67 17.90 -19.80
C ASN A 78 -8.93 18.33 -20.59
N SER A 79 -9.23 19.62 -20.55
CA SER A 79 -10.52 20.18 -20.92
C SER A 79 -10.52 21.10 -22.14
N MET A 80 -9.35 21.48 -22.67
CA MET A 80 -9.22 22.44 -23.76
C MET A 80 -9.31 21.77 -25.14
N ALA A 81 -10.38 22.07 -25.87
CA ALA A 81 -10.63 21.57 -27.22
C ALA A 81 -9.51 21.93 -28.21
N GLU A 82 -8.90 23.10 -28.02
CA GLU A 82 -7.77 23.59 -28.82
C GLU A 82 -6.56 22.66 -28.73
N LEU A 83 -6.25 22.15 -27.54
CA LEU A 83 -5.09 21.27 -27.33
C LEU A 83 -5.36 19.86 -27.85
N ASP A 84 -6.59 19.36 -27.72
CA ASP A 84 -7.00 18.09 -28.33
C ASP A 84 -6.91 18.16 -29.87
N TYR A 85 -7.31 19.29 -30.46
CA TYR A 85 -7.14 19.54 -31.89
C TYR A 85 -5.67 19.57 -32.31
N LEU A 86 -4.82 20.34 -31.60
CA LEU A 86 -3.38 20.39 -31.90
C LEU A 86 -2.73 19.01 -31.80
N THR A 87 -3.11 18.20 -30.81
CA THR A 87 -2.64 16.82 -30.66
C THR A 87 -3.03 15.96 -31.86
N LYS A 88 -4.28 16.07 -32.33
CA LYS A 88 -4.80 15.33 -33.48
C LYS A 88 -4.04 15.64 -34.78
N VAL A 89 -3.64 16.90 -35.00
CA VAL A 89 -3.00 17.34 -36.25
C VAL A 89 -1.47 17.36 -36.19
N ALA A 90 -0.86 17.21 -35.01
CA ALA A 90 0.59 17.26 -34.82
C ALA A 90 1.38 16.31 -35.72
N GLY A 91 0.89 15.09 -35.93
CA GLY A 91 1.54 14.10 -36.80
C GLY A 91 1.43 14.41 -38.30
N LYS A 92 0.46 15.25 -38.70
CA LYS A 92 0.21 15.61 -40.11
C LYS A 92 0.84 16.94 -40.51
N GLU A 93 0.82 17.92 -39.61
CA GLU A 93 1.36 19.28 -39.82
C GLU A 93 2.40 19.67 -38.75
N PRO A 94 3.48 18.88 -38.57
CA PRO A 94 4.41 19.03 -37.45
C PRO A 94 5.14 20.37 -37.43
N ALA A 95 5.52 20.90 -38.60
CA ALA A 95 6.22 22.18 -38.71
C ALA A 95 5.35 23.35 -38.23
N LYS A 96 4.08 23.37 -38.64
CA LYS A 96 3.15 24.44 -38.26
C LYS A 96 2.77 24.35 -36.79
N VAL A 97 2.55 23.14 -36.27
CA VAL A 97 2.28 22.93 -34.84
C VAL A 97 3.47 23.38 -33.99
N SER A 98 4.71 23.05 -34.39
CA SER A 98 5.93 23.53 -33.71
C SER A 98 6.04 25.06 -33.74
N GLU A 99 5.74 25.71 -34.87
CA GLU A 99 5.70 27.19 -34.98
C GLU A 99 4.69 27.82 -34.00
N ILE A 100 3.48 27.23 -33.90
CA ILE A 100 2.44 27.67 -32.96
C ILE A 100 2.94 27.55 -31.53
N ILE A 101 3.44 26.38 -31.13
CA ILE A 101 3.99 26.14 -29.78
C ILE A 101 5.10 27.17 -29.49
N ASN A 102 6.02 27.37 -30.43
CA ASN A 102 7.15 28.27 -30.26
C ASN A 102 6.72 29.74 -30.05
N SER A 103 5.66 30.17 -30.74
CA SER A 103 5.13 31.55 -30.67
C SER A 103 4.48 31.92 -29.33
N ILE A 104 4.10 30.93 -28.50
CA ILE A 104 3.38 31.14 -27.25
C ILE A 104 4.40 31.27 -26.11
N LYS A 105 4.50 32.45 -25.50
CA LYS A 105 5.38 32.66 -24.33
C LYS A 105 4.77 32.08 -23.08
N ILE A 106 5.51 31.27 -22.32
CA ILE A 106 5.07 30.71 -21.03
C ILE A 106 5.99 31.22 -19.91
N SER A 107 5.39 31.60 -18.79
CA SER A 107 6.04 32.11 -17.59
C SER A 107 5.11 31.89 -16.38
N GLU A 108 5.59 32.12 -15.15
CA GLU A 108 4.72 32.03 -13.95
C GLU A 108 3.48 32.96 -14.03
N VAL A 109 3.60 34.10 -14.70
CA VAL A 109 2.52 35.09 -14.79
C VAL A 109 1.34 34.56 -15.60
N ASN A 110 1.61 33.80 -16.67
CA ASN A 110 0.61 33.27 -17.60
C ASN A 110 0.59 31.73 -17.66
N PHE A 111 1.12 31.08 -16.63
CA PHE A 111 1.23 29.63 -16.58
C PHE A 111 -0.14 28.96 -16.64
N ASN A 112 -0.22 27.94 -17.48
CA ASN A 112 -1.36 27.07 -17.60
C ASN A 112 -0.82 25.62 -17.65
N PRO A 113 -0.99 24.83 -16.57
CA PRO A 113 -0.43 23.48 -16.49
C PRO A 113 -1.00 22.54 -17.54
N GLU A 114 -2.26 22.77 -17.96
CA GLU A 114 -2.88 22.05 -19.05
C GLU A 114 -2.12 22.26 -20.37
N VAL A 115 -1.79 23.51 -20.70
CA VAL A 115 -1.08 23.85 -21.94
C VAL A 115 0.32 23.25 -21.95
N VAL A 116 1.10 23.42 -20.88
CA VAL A 116 2.47 22.89 -20.80
C VAL A 116 2.47 21.37 -20.84
N GLY A 117 1.63 20.71 -20.05
CA GLY A 117 1.54 19.25 -20.03
C GLY A 117 1.18 18.67 -21.39
N ARG A 118 0.22 19.27 -22.08
CA ARG A 118 -0.21 18.83 -23.42
C ARG A 118 0.79 19.19 -24.51
N PHE A 119 1.51 20.30 -24.40
CA PHE A 119 2.61 20.62 -25.31
C PHE A 119 3.77 19.63 -25.19
N LEU A 120 4.17 19.25 -23.97
CA LEU A 120 5.17 18.19 -23.79
C LEU A 120 4.73 16.87 -24.44
N TRP A 121 3.46 16.48 -24.29
CA TRP A 121 2.88 15.33 -24.98
C TRP A 121 2.98 15.47 -26.50
N ILE A 122 2.55 16.60 -27.06
CA ILE A 122 2.59 16.87 -28.50
C ILE A 122 4.02 16.80 -29.03
N ILE A 123 4.98 17.42 -28.32
CA ILE A 123 6.40 17.41 -28.68
C ILE A 123 6.94 15.98 -28.77
N SER A 124 6.50 15.09 -27.87
CA SER A 124 6.89 13.66 -27.92
C SER A 124 6.48 12.96 -29.22
N GLU A 125 5.43 13.45 -29.88
CA GLU A 125 4.91 12.89 -31.14
C GLU A 125 5.52 13.56 -32.39
N LEU A 126 6.15 14.74 -32.27
CA LEU A 126 6.77 15.45 -33.40
C LEU A 126 8.03 14.74 -33.94
N PRO A 127 8.45 14.99 -35.19
CA PRO A 127 9.76 14.57 -35.70
C PRO A 127 10.91 15.33 -35.03
N ALA A 128 12.10 14.73 -34.99
CA ALA A 128 13.29 15.29 -34.34
C ALA A 128 13.66 16.71 -34.80
N GLU A 129 13.48 17.02 -36.09
CA GLU A 129 13.71 18.36 -36.68
C GLU A 129 12.85 19.45 -36.03
N GLN A 130 11.64 19.13 -35.59
CA GLN A 130 10.75 20.07 -34.88
C GLN A 130 10.93 20.01 -33.37
N ILE A 131 11.35 18.86 -32.83
CA ILE A 131 11.69 18.75 -31.39
C ILE A 131 12.88 19.67 -31.07
N LYS A 132 13.95 19.62 -31.87
CA LYS A 132 15.17 20.41 -31.61
C LYS A 132 14.94 21.92 -31.61
N THR A 133 13.93 22.41 -32.32
CA THR A 133 13.60 23.85 -32.32
C THR A 133 12.86 24.28 -31.05
N LEU A 134 12.39 23.33 -30.24
CA LEU A 134 11.59 23.57 -29.02
C LEU A 134 12.36 23.26 -27.73
N THR A 135 13.51 22.59 -27.76
CA THR A 135 14.29 22.24 -26.56
C THR A 135 14.79 23.47 -25.82
N ALA A 136 15.30 24.48 -26.54
CA ALA A 136 15.68 25.77 -25.98
C ALA A 136 14.51 26.46 -25.27
N LYS A 137 13.30 26.36 -25.84
CA LYS A 137 12.08 26.92 -25.25
C LYS A 137 11.70 26.22 -23.94
N ILE A 138 11.70 24.89 -23.91
CA ILE A 138 11.43 24.10 -22.69
C ILE A 138 12.37 24.53 -21.56
N LYS A 139 13.65 24.72 -21.89
CA LYS A 139 14.70 25.13 -20.95
C LYS A 139 14.54 26.57 -20.48
N ASP A 140 14.50 27.52 -21.41
CA ASP A 140 14.57 28.95 -21.11
C ASP A 140 13.29 29.45 -20.40
N GLU A 141 12.14 28.86 -20.74
CA GLU A 141 10.85 29.14 -20.07
C GLU A 141 10.60 28.25 -18.85
N LYS A 142 11.56 27.39 -18.49
CA LYS A 142 11.56 26.54 -17.28
C LYS A 142 10.31 25.67 -17.13
N TRP A 143 9.84 25.03 -18.21
CA TRP A 143 8.57 24.30 -18.22
C TRP A 143 8.51 23.19 -17.16
N ILE A 144 9.61 22.47 -16.94
CA ILE A 144 9.69 21.39 -15.93
C ILE A 144 9.49 21.95 -14.51
N TYR A 145 10.14 23.07 -14.18
CA TYR A 145 9.98 23.76 -12.90
C TYR A 145 8.56 24.33 -12.71
N LEU A 146 7.96 24.90 -13.75
CA LEU A 146 6.57 25.37 -13.70
C LEU A 146 5.60 24.22 -13.36
N MET A 147 5.90 23.00 -13.84
CA MET A 147 5.12 21.79 -13.60
C MET A 147 5.42 21.08 -12.26
N ARG A 148 6.22 21.67 -11.35
CA ARG A 148 6.63 21.06 -10.07
C ARG A 148 5.51 20.51 -9.20
N GLY A 149 4.30 21.09 -9.27
CA GLY A 149 3.12 20.63 -8.53
C GLY A 149 2.49 19.33 -9.06
N PHE A 150 2.89 18.86 -10.25
CA PHE A 150 2.28 17.73 -10.95
C PHE A 150 3.21 16.52 -11.11
N ARG A 151 4.37 16.53 -10.42
CA ARG A 151 5.45 15.52 -10.40
C ARG A 151 5.50 14.61 -11.65
N LYS A 152 6.29 15.02 -12.64
CA LYS A 152 6.54 14.26 -13.88
C LYS A 152 7.53 13.12 -13.64
N SER A 153 7.46 12.09 -14.48
CA SER A 153 8.39 10.95 -14.54
C SER A 153 9.26 10.98 -15.79
N GLY A 154 10.38 10.26 -15.78
CA GLY A 154 11.27 10.15 -16.94
C GLY A 154 10.58 9.54 -18.17
N TYR A 155 9.58 8.68 -18.00
CA TYR A 155 8.84 8.02 -19.09
C TYR A 155 8.20 9.00 -20.09
N GLU A 156 7.79 10.18 -19.62
CA GLU A 156 7.17 11.19 -20.49
C GLU A 156 8.17 11.81 -21.48
N PHE A 157 9.47 11.62 -21.26
CA PHE A 157 10.54 12.18 -22.07
C PHE A 157 11.31 11.15 -22.90
N GLU A 158 11.11 9.86 -22.66
CA GLU A 158 11.80 8.75 -23.35
C GLU A 158 11.73 8.89 -24.88
N LYS A 159 10.52 9.08 -25.42
CA LYS A 159 10.30 9.24 -26.87
C LYS A 159 11.04 10.46 -27.44
N ILE A 160 11.09 11.56 -26.69
CA ILE A 160 11.75 12.81 -27.11
C ILE A 160 13.26 12.56 -27.21
N ILE A 161 13.85 12.02 -26.15
CA ILE A 161 15.30 11.76 -26.07
C ILE A 161 15.72 10.75 -27.14
N LYS A 162 14.98 9.64 -27.29
CA LYS A 162 15.26 8.63 -28.31
C LYS A 162 15.32 9.22 -29.72
N LYS A 163 14.34 10.05 -30.11
CA LYS A 163 14.31 10.70 -31.43
C LYS A 163 15.51 11.64 -31.64
N LEU A 164 15.94 12.36 -30.61
CA LEU A 164 17.10 13.25 -30.68
C LEU A 164 18.42 12.46 -30.77
N VAL A 165 18.55 11.36 -30.04
CA VAL A 165 19.70 10.45 -30.09
C VAL A 165 19.83 9.81 -31.48
N GLU A 166 18.73 9.27 -32.03
CA GLU A 166 18.70 8.68 -33.38
C GLU A 166 19.15 9.64 -34.47
N LYS A 167 18.89 10.96 -34.31
CA LYS A 167 19.31 12.01 -35.24
C LYS A 167 20.60 12.73 -34.85
N LYS A 168 21.26 12.31 -33.76
CA LYS A 168 22.53 12.86 -33.25
C LYS A 168 22.46 14.36 -32.92
N GLU A 169 21.30 14.85 -32.48
CA GLU A 169 21.04 16.25 -32.16
C GLU A 169 21.62 16.63 -30.77
N SER A 170 22.96 16.67 -30.67
CA SER A 170 23.68 16.79 -29.39
C SER A 170 23.35 18.06 -28.60
N SER A 171 23.18 19.22 -29.27
CA SER A 171 22.83 20.47 -28.59
C SER A 171 21.44 20.41 -27.96
N ALA A 172 20.46 19.82 -28.65
CA ALA A 172 19.10 19.65 -28.16
C ALA A 172 19.04 18.68 -26.96
N ILE A 173 19.85 17.61 -26.97
CA ILE A 173 19.99 16.69 -25.83
C ILE A 173 20.52 17.44 -24.59
N LEU A 174 21.54 18.28 -24.74
CA LEU A 174 22.08 19.07 -23.62
C LEU A 174 21.06 20.06 -23.07
N GLU A 175 20.31 20.75 -23.94
CA GLU A 175 19.25 21.68 -23.51
C GLU A 175 18.13 20.98 -22.73
N LEU A 176 17.72 19.80 -23.18
CA LEU A 176 16.70 19.01 -22.49
C LEU A 176 17.23 18.46 -21.17
N ALA A 177 18.48 17.98 -21.12
CA ALA A 177 19.11 17.52 -19.89
C ALA A 177 19.17 18.63 -18.82
N GLN A 178 19.52 19.86 -19.22
CA GLN A 178 19.48 21.04 -18.33
C GLN A 178 18.07 21.34 -17.79
N SER A 179 17.02 20.90 -18.49
CA SER A 179 15.63 21.07 -18.06
C SER A 179 15.14 19.94 -17.16
N LEU A 180 15.55 18.70 -17.44
CA LEU A 180 15.11 17.52 -16.69
C LEU A 180 15.84 17.38 -15.35
N LEU A 181 17.14 17.70 -15.32
CA LEU A 181 18.00 17.53 -14.16
C LEU A 181 18.04 18.78 -13.25
N ILE A 182 16.99 19.61 -13.31
CA ILE A 182 16.86 20.79 -12.43
C ILE A 182 16.73 20.32 -10.97
N VAL A 183 17.59 20.86 -10.11
CA VAL A 183 17.64 20.57 -8.68
C VAL A 183 16.70 21.50 -7.91
N LYS A 184 16.00 20.95 -6.91
CA LYS A 184 15.13 21.71 -5.99
C LYS A 184 15.95 22.66 -5.10
N SER A 185 15.34 23.73 -4.62
CA SER A 185 15.98 24.58 -3.61
C SER A 185 16.03 23.91 -2.23
N LYS A 186 16.98 24.33 -1.39
CA LYS A 186 17.09 23.85 0.00
C LYS A 186 15.82 24.10 0.81
N THR A 187 15.14 25.23 0.58
CA THR A 187 13.87 25.57 1.25
C THR A 187 12.76 24.58 0.90
N GLU A 188 12.61 24.20 -0.37
CA GLU A 188 11.57 23.26 -0.83
C GLU A 188 11.76 21.84 -0.25
N ILE A 189 12.99 21.46 0.10
CA ILE A 189 13.30 20.16 0.72
C ILE A 189 13.01 20.19 2.22
N LEU A 190 13.26 21.31 2.90
CA LEU A 190 13.07 21.45 4.35
C LEU A 190 11.60 21.61 4.77
N GLU A 191 10.72 22.11 3.89
CA GLU A 191 9.29 22.31 4.18
C GLU A 191 8.48 21.00 4.27
N LYS A 192 9.07 19.84 3.91
CA LYS A 192 8.46 18.51 4.05
C LYS A 192 9.06 17.75 5.24
N GLU A 193 8.51 18.02 6.43
CA GLU A 193 8.85 17.27 7.65
C GLU A 193 8.33 15.82 7.58
N SER A 194 9.17 14.88 7.14
CA SER A 194 9.11 13.48 7.61
C SER A 194 10.45 12.75 7.44
N SER A 195 11.15 12.53 8.56
CA SER A 195 12.09 11.42 8.86
C SER A 195 13.15 10.97 7.83
N PHE A 196 14.42 11.15 8.22
CA PHE A 196 15.62 10.34 7.90
C PHE A 196 16.22 10.30 6.48
N SER A 197 15.70 11.02 5.48
CA SER A 197 16.45 11.24 4.22
C SER A 197 15.96 12.48 3.48
N ILE A 198 16.85 13.20 2.78
CA ILE A 198 16.46 14.25 1.85
C ILE A 198 15.58 13.62 0.76
N ASP A 199 14.37 14.17 0.58
CA ASP A 199 13.47 13.90 -0.55
C ASP A 199 14.22 14.06 -1.89
N ASP A 200 13.85 13.25 -2.88
CA ASP A 200 14.20 13.35 -4.31
C ASP A 200 14.69 14.76 -4.73
N PRO A 201 15.98 14.93 -5.12
CA PRO A 201 16.55 16.26 -5.38
C PRO A 201 16.03 16.90 -6.67
N PHE A 202 15.35 16.14 -7.54
CA PHE A 202 14.89 16.60 -8.84
C PHE A 202 13.39 16.90 -8.87
N TYR A 203 12.95 17.71 -9.85
CA TYR A 203 11.52 17.92 -10.12
C TYR A 203 10.87 16.80 -10.93
N VAL A 204 11.68 15.93 -11.55
CA VAL A 204 11.26 14.76 -12.33
C VAL A 204 11.73 13.51 -11.61
N SER A 205 10.83 12.53 -11.41
CA SER A 205 11.19 11.22 -10.85
C SER A 205 11.60 10.25 -11.95
N ASP A 206 12.31 9.18 -11.57
CA ASP A 206 12.66 8.07 -12.48
C ASP A 206 13.38 8.57 -13.73
N LEU A 207 14.35 9.47 -13.55
CA LEU A 207 15.05 10.13 -14.64
C LEU A 207 15.75 9.14 -15.58
N ASP A 208 16.20 8.01 -15.06
CA ASP A 208 16.74 6.91 -15.87
C ASP A 208 15.79 6.44 -16.98
N ALA A 209 14.48 6.36 -16.70
CA ALA A 209 13.47 5.95 -17.68
C ALA A 209 13.36 6.90 -18.89
N SER A 210 13.88 8.13 -18.78
CA SER A 210 13.95 9.04 -19.93
C SER A 210 15.07 8.68 -20.90
N GLY A 211 16.08 7.92 -20.48
CA GLY A 211 17.31 7.66 -21.24
C GLY A 211 18.29 8.84 -21.26
N VAL A 212 18.09 9.87 -20.43
CA VAL A 212 18.93 11.09 -20.43
C VAL A 212 20.38 10.81 -20.05
N PHE A 213 20.64 9.91 -19.11
CA PHE A 213 21.99 9.58 -18.65
C PHE A 213 22.81 8.90 -19.75
N GLU A 214 22.24 7.88 -20.40
CA GLU A 214 22.85 7.21 -21.56
C GLU A 214 23.08 8.20 -22.72
N ALA A 215 22.09 9.06 -23.02
CA ALA A 215 22.20 10.05 -24.07
C ALA A 215 23.34 11.06 -23.83
N LEU A 216 23.58 11.46 -22.57
CA LEU A 216 24.71 12.31 -22.19
C LEU A 216 26.04 11.58 -22.30
N VAL A 217 26.09 10.31 -21.90
CA VAL A 217 27.28 9.45 -22.03
C VAL A 217 27.66 9.23 -23.48
N ASP A 218 26.70 9.07 -24.40
CA ASP A 218 26.92 8.74 -25.82
C ASP A 218 26.99 9.99 -26.72
N ILE A 219 27.03 11.18 -26.12
CA ILE A 219 27.04 12.44 -26.86
C ILE A 219 28.27 12.57 -27.77
N ALA A 220 28.14 13.33 -28.86
CA ALA A 220 29.23 13.57 -29.80
C ALA A 220 30.50 14.15 -29.12
N ASP A 221 31.67 13.77 -29.62
CA ASP A 221 32.97 14.18 -29.04
C ASP A 221 33.19 15.71 -28.99
N SER A 222 32.51 16.49 -29.84
CA SER A 222 32.53 17.96 -29.81
C SER A 222 31.75 18.56 -28.64
N HIS A 223 30.90 17.79 -27.97
CA HIS A 223 29.97 18.24 -26.92
C HIS A 223 30.20 17.57 -25.56
N LYS A 224 31.08 16.55 -25.47
CA LYS A 224 31.35 15.82 -24.23
C LYS A 224 31.87 16.69 -23.08
N GLU A 225 32.59 17.78 -23.39
CA GLU A 225 33.02 18.72 -22.36
C GLU A 225 31.83 19.46 -21.76
N MET A 226 30.92 19.96 -22.60
CA MET A 226 29.71 20.63 -22.14
C MET A 226 28.82 19.67 -21.33
N ALA A 227 28.74 18.40 -21.72
CA ALA A 227 28.06 17.37 -20.94
C ALA A 227 28.71 17.17 -19.55
N LEU A 228 30.05 17.13 -19.48
CA LEU A 228 30.78 17.03 -18.22
C LEU A 228 30.53 18.26 -17.33
N GLN A 229 30.58 19.45 -17.92
CA GLN A 229 30.31 20.70 -17.22
C GLN A 229 28.89 20.74 -16.64
N ILE A 230 27.88 20.34 -17.42
CA ILE A 230 26.48 20.33 -16.97
C ILE A 230 26.28 19.32 -15.84
N THR A 231 26.74 18.08 -16.02
CA THR A 231 26.54 17.00 -15.04
C THR A 231 27.25 17.25 -13.72
N THR A 232 28.49 17.78 -13.76
CA THR A 232 29.21 18.21 -12.55
C THR A 232 28.57 19.44 -11.90
N GLY A 233 28.05 20.39 -12.68
CA GLY A 233 27.29 21.53 -12.16
C GLY A 233 26.04 21.10 -11.38
N ILE A 234 25.26 20.17 -11.93
CA ILE A 234 24.08 19.59 -11.27
C ILE A 234 24.48 18.87 -9.99
N MET A 235 25.52 18.02 -10.03
CA MET A 235 26.02 17.34 -8.83
C MET A 235 26.46 18.34 -7.74
N ALA A 236 27.08 19.46 -8.12
CA ALA A 236 27.44 20.51 -7.18
C ALA A 236 26.22 21.16 -6.51
N GLU A 237 25.12 21.35 -7.23
CA GLU A 237 23.86 21.84 -6.66
C GLU A 237 23.27 20.83 -5.67
N ILE A 238 23.28 19.53 -6.01
CA ILE A 238 22.81 18.44 -5.16
C ILE A 238 23.57 18.38 -3.83
N ILE A 239 24.91 18.47 -3.84
CA ILE A 239 25.72 18.43 -2.61
C ILE A 239 25.43 19.64 -1.71
N LYS A 240 25.16 20.81 -2.29
CA LYS A 240 24.84 22.04 -1.53
C LYS A 240 23.48 22.00 -0.82
N LEU A 241 22.65 20.98 -1.07
CA LEU A 241 21.41 20.76 -0.32
C LEU A 241 21.68 20.27 1.10
N ALA A 242 22.84 19.64 1.34
CA ALA A 242 23.20 19.10 2.65
C ALA A 242 23.46 20.20 3.70
N GLU A 243 23.39 19.81 4.97
CA GLU A 243 23.94 20.61 6.07
C GLU A 243 25.48 20.51 6.11
N PRO A 244 26.15 21.51 6.73
CA PRO A 244 27.58 21.45 6.97
C PRO A 244 28.00 20.20 7.72
N ASP A 245 29.17 19.66 7.40
CA ASP A 245 29.68 18.48 8.09
C ASP A 245 30.24 18.84 9.48
N GLU A 246 29.55 18.38 10.52
CA GLU A 246 29.99 18.52 11.92
C GLU A 246 31.35 17.88 12.20
N SER A 247 31.76 16.85 11.43
CA SER A 247 33.08 16.22 11.59
C SER A 247 34.22 17.17 11.21
N LYS A 248 33.92 18.18 10.38
CA LYS A 248 34.86 19.13 9.75
C LYS A 248 35.92 18.48 8.85
N VAL A 249 35.77 17.20 8.49
CA VAL A 249 36.63 16.52 7.52
C VAL A 249 36.33 17.00 6.10
N PHE A 250 35.06 17.25 5.82
CA PHE A 250 34.55 17.86 4.59
C PHE A 250 33.73 19.12 4.92
N ASP A 251 33.36 19.91 3.90
CA ASP A 251 32.55 21.12 4.11
C ASP A 251 31.05 20.78 4.22
N TYR A 252 30.62 19.70 3.53
CA TYR A 252 29.23 19.25 3.44
C TYR A 252 29.12 17.77 3.81
N ARG A 253 28.03 17.39 4.49
CA ARG A 253 27.65 15.98 4.62
C ARG A 253 27.25 15.41 3.25
N ASP A 254 27.32 14.09 3.09
CA ASP A 254 26.79 13.41 1.90
C ASP A 254 25.25 13.35 1.97
N PRO A 255 24.49 14.06 1.11
CA PRO A 255 23.03 14.12 1.23
C PRO A 255 22.32 12.83 0.78
N PHE A 256 22.97 12.00 -0.06
CA PHE A 256 22.40 10.78 -0.64
C PHE A 256 23.26 9.52 -0.41
N ALA A 257 24.42 9.69 0.23
CA ALA A 257 25.34 8.63 0.67
C ALA A 257 25.62 7.55 -0.41
N LEU A 258 26.64 7.72 -1.25
CA LEU A 258 27.04 6.71 -2.26
C LEU A 258 27.95 5.61 -1.67
N TYR A 259 27.73 5.18 -0.42
CA TYR A 259 28.66 4.29 0.31
C TYR A 259 28.75 2.85 -0.22
N ASP A 260 27.77 2.41 -0.98
CA ASP A 260 27.63 1.08 -1.58
C ASP A 260 28.15 1.00 -3.03
N VAL A 261 28.59 2.11 -3.62
CA VAL A 261 29.15 2.12 -4.99
C VAL A 261 30.67 2.12 -4.96
N ASP A 262 31.31 1.70 -6.05
CA ASP A 262 32.73 1.90 -6.33
C ASP A 262 32.87 2.66 -7.65
N PHE A 263 33.40 3.88 -7.65
CA PHE A 263 33.54 4.71 -8.85
C PHE A 263 34.41 4.06 -9.93
N PHE A 264 35.30 3.11 -9.62
CA PHE A 264 36.07 2.39 -10.62
C PHE A 264 35.23 1.39 -11.42
N THR A 265 34.22 0.79 -10.78
CA THR A 265 33.33 -0.23 -11.39
C THR A 265 31.89 0.25 -11.61
N LEU A 266 31.54 1.45 -11.14
CA LEU A 266 30.20 2.04 -11.26
C LEU A 266 29.80 2.21 -12.73
N GLU A 267 28.65 1.68 -13.11
CA GLU A 267 28.05 1.84 -14.43
C GLU A 267 26.62 2.37 -14.28
N ILE A 268 26.04 2.84 -15.38
CA ILE A 268 24.62 3.22 -15.43
C ILE A 268 23.78 1.95 -15.31
N GLU A 269 22.86 1.91 -14.35
CA GLU A 269 21.95 0.77 -14.16
C GLU A 269 20.56 1.08 -14.73
N ASN A 270 20.16 0.37 -15.80
CA ASN A 270 18.79 0.37 -16.34
C ASN A 270 17.89 -0.58 -15.54
N LYS A 271 17.69 -0.29 -14.25
CA LYS A 271 16.67 -0.99 -13.46
C LYS A 271 15.62 0.04 -13.13
N GLY A 272 14.37 -0.19 -13.57
CA GLY A 272 13.20 0.62 -13.24
C GLY A 272 12.90 0.62 -11.74
N SER A 273 13.81 1.23 -10.98
CA SER A 273 13.80 1.39 -9.54
C SER A 273 13.17 2.74 -9.25
N SER A 274 12.14 2.76 -8.41
CA SER A 274 11.43 3.96 -8.00
C SER A 274 12.19 4.82 -6.96
N SER A 275 13.51 4.60 -6.82
CA SER A 275 14.35 5.26 -5.82
C SER A 275 15.14 6.40 -6.44
N TYR A 276 14.91 7.63 -5.97
CA TYR A 276 15.67 8.83 -6.36
C TYR A 276 17.18 8.72 -6.11
N ARG A 277 17.61 7.82 -5.21
CA ARG A 277 19.03 7.53 -4.98
C ARG A 277 19.68 6.91 -6.22
N GLU A 278 18.92 6.12 -6.99
CA GLU A 278 19.42 5.57 -8.25
C GLU A 278 19.62 6.66 -9.31
N ASP A 279 18.78 7.69 -9.36
CA ASP A 279 18.98 8.82 -10.28
C ASP A 279 20.28 9.61 -9.97
N VAL A 280 20.57 9.83 -8.68
CA VAL A 280 21.84 10.46 -8.25
C VAL A 280 23.04 9.55 -8.55
N LYS A 281 22.88 8.23 -8.39
CA LYS A 281 23.90 7.23 -8.73
C LYS A 281 24.14 7.15 -10.24
N ASN A 282 23.10 7.20 -11.07
CA ASN A 282 23.23 7.23 -12.53
C ASN A 282 23.83 8.56 -13.02
N LEU A 283 23.56 9.69 -12.36
CA LEU A 283 24.29 10.94 -12.59
C LEU A 283 25.78 10.78 -12.24
N ALA A 284 26.12 10.16 -11.11
CA ALA A 284 27.49 9.89 -10.71
C ALA A 284 28.22 8.94 -11.71
N ALA A 285 27.54 7.89 -12.18
CA ALA A 285 28.01 6.99 -13.22
C ALA A 285 28.24 7.73 -14.55
N THR A 286 27.32 8.61 -14.94
CA THR A 286 27.42 9.48 -16.12
C THR A 286 28.67 10.36 -16.05
N ILE A 287 28.91 11.02 -14.91
CA ILE A 287 30.11 11.85 -14.69
C ILE A 287 31.38 11.00 -14.81
N LYS A 288 31.42 9.81 -14.17
CA LYS A 288 32.55 8.88 -14.28
C LYS A 288 32.86 8.51 -15.73
N GLN A 289 31.85 8.13 -16.51
CA GLN A 289 32.05 7.76 -17.91
C GLN A 289 32.47 8.95 -18.77
N LEU A 290 31.93 10.14 -18.53
CA LEU A 290 32.37 11.38 -19.18
C LEU A 290 33.82 11.73 -18.84
N ILE A 291 34.26 11.54 -17.59
CA ILE A 291 35.66 11.67 -17.18
C ILE A 291 36.55 10.69 -17.97
N ASN A 292 36.14 9.43 -18.12
CA ASN A 292 36.89 8.47 -18.93
C ASN A 292 37.00 8.91 -20.41
N ARG A 293 35.92 9.47 -20.99
CA ARG A 293 35.89 9.95 -22.39
C ARG A 293 36.66 11.27 -22.62
N THR A 294 36.80 12.09 -21.59
CA THR A 294 37.42 13.42 -21.65
C THR A 294 38.87 13.41 -21.16
N ILE A 295 39.13 12.87 -19.97
CA ILE A 295 40.44 12.85 -19.31
C ILE A 295 41.18 11.53 -19.59
N GLY A 296 40.47 10.39 -19.66
CA GLY A 296 41.07 9.05 -19.73
C GLY A 296 41.69 8.63 -21.08
N LYS A 297 41.48 9.38 -22.17
CA LYS A 297 42.19 9.15 -23.44
C LYS A 297 43.55 9.86 -23.40
N LYS A 298 44.61 9.24 -23.95
CA LYS A 298 45.95 9.83 -24.14
C LYS A 298 45.87 11.19 -24.85
N LEU A 299 45.60 12.24 -24.10
CA LEU A 299 45.64 13.62 -24.52
C LEU A 299 47.08 14.11 -24.31
N SER A 300 47.68 14.64 -25.37
CA SER A 300 49.07 15.13 -25.36
C SER A 300 49.20 16.54 -24.74
N ASN A 301 48.08 17.20 -24.40
CA ASN A 301 48.06 18.56 -23.88
C ASN A 301 47.72 18.61 -22.38
N THR A 302 48.71 18.94 -21.56
CA THR A 302 48.59 19.06 -20.10
C THR A 302 47.57 20.14 -19.66
N ASP A 303 47.49 21.25 -20.38
CA ASP A 303 46.61 22.37 -20.00
C ASP A 303 45.13 22.02 -20.18
N ASP A 304 44.79 21.29 -21.25
CA ASP A 304 43.43 20.81 -21.49
C ASP A 304 42.98 19.80 -20.43
N ILE A 305 43.88 18.90 -20.01
CA ILE A 305 43.59 17.91 -18.96
C ILE A 305 43.35 18.59 -17.61
N LYS A 306 44.18 19.58 -17.25
CA LYS A 306 44.00 20.37 -16.01
C LYS A 306 42.70 21.16 -16.04
N ARG A 307 42.36 21.75 -17.19
CA ARG A 307 41.10 22.49 -17.39
C ARG A 307 39.88 21.59 -17.21
N LEU A 308 39.89 20.40 -17.83
CA LEU A 308 38.81 19.41 -17.71
C LEU A 308 38.67 18.86 -16.30
N PHE A 309 39.79 18.54 -15.64
CA PHE A 309 39.80 18.13 -14.23
C PHE A 309 39.24 19.22 -13.31
N GLY A 310 39.43 20.49 -13.66
CA GLY A 310 38.87 21.63 -12.94
C GLY A 310 37.35 21.61 -12.80
N TYR A 311 36.59 20.86 -13.61
CA TYR A 311 35.16 20.67 -13.39
C TYR A 311 34.87 19.74 -12.20
N THR A 312 35.68 18.70 -12.01
CA THR A 312 35.57 17.77 -10.88
C THR A 312 36.19 18.35 -9.61
N ASP A 313 37.34 19.04 -9.71
CA ASP A 313 38.07 19.59 -8.56
C ASP A 313 37.32 20.74 -7.87
N LYS A 314 36.41 21.42 -8.58
CA LYS A 314 35.56 22.49 -8.04
C LYS A 314 34.25 21.99 -7.42
N LEU A 315 34.00 20.68 -7.41
CA LEU A 315 32.83 20.12 -6.74
C LEU A 315 32.89 20.40 -5.23
N PRO A 316 31.75 20.68 -4.57
CA PRO A 316 31.73 20.93 -3.13
C PRO A 316 32.32 19.77 -2.33
N SER A 317 33.12 20.12 -1.31
CA SER A 317 33.84 19.15 -0.47
C SER A 317 32.86 18.28 0.34
N SER A 318 32.74 17.02 -0.06
CA SER A 318 31.95 15.97 0.59
C SER A 318 32.64 14.62 0.37
N ARG A 319 32.27 13.60 1.15
CA ARG A 319 32.93 12.29 1.10
C ARG A 319 32.73 11.59 -0.25
N SER A 320 31.53 11.67 -0.84
CA SER A 320 31.28 11.09 -2.16
C SER A 320 32.04 11.82 -3.27
N MET A 321 32.15 13.15 -3.21
CA MET A 321 32.91 13.92 -4.20
C MET A 321 34.43 13.74 -4.05
N TRP A 322 34.92 13.52 -2.83
CA TRP A 322 36.31 13.12 -2.58
C TRP A 322 36.67 11.82 -3.30
N ARG A 323 35.79 10.82 -3.22
CA ARG A 323 35.96 9.52 -3.89
C ARG A 323 35.94 9.66 -5.42
N LEU A 324 35.02 10.45 -5.96
CA LEU A 324 35.00 10.78 -7.40
C LEU A 324 36.27 11.53 -7.85
N ARG A 325 36.78 12.44 -7.01
CA ARG A 325 38.02 13.18 -7.27
C ARG A 325 39.23 12.25 -7.34
N LEU A 326 39.34 11.29 -6.43
CA LEU A 326 40.40 10.26 -6.45
C LEU A 326 40.34 9.42 -7.73
N PHE A 327 39.14 9.00 -8.14
CA PHE A 327 38.94 8.34 -9.42
C PHE A 327 39.43 9.20 -10.60
N ALA A 328 39.06 10.49 -10.65
CA ALA A 328 39.46 11.41 -11.71
C ALA A 328 40.99 11.63 -11.76
N LEU A 329 41.64 11.85 -10.62
CA LEU A 329 43.10 11.99 -10.52
C LEU A 329 43.82 10.74 -11.05
N SER A 330 43.31 9.55 -10.73
CA SER A 330 43.92 8.29 -11.16
C SER A 330 43.90 8.06 -12.67
N ARG A 331 43.15 8.85 -13.45
CA ARG A 331 43.09 8.72 -14.92
C ARG A 331 44.36 9.25 -15.62
N CYS A 332 45.08 10.17 -15.00
CA CYS A 332 46.26 10.83 -15.58
C CYS A 332 47.36 11.06 -14.51
N PRO A 333 47.89 10.00 -13.88
CA PRO A 333 48.77 10.14 -12.72
C PRO A 333 50.09 10.88 -12.99
N GLU A 334 50.60 10.83 -14.23
CA GLU A 334 51.81 11.57 -14.63
C GLU A 334 51.65 13.09 -14.51
N ILE A 335 50.45 13.62 -14.75
CA ILE A 335 50.17 15.05 -14.71
C ILE A 335 49.87 15.52 -13.30
N PHE A 336 49.20 14.68 -12.51
CA PHE A 336 48.66 15.02 -11.19
C PHE A 336 49.49 14.50 -10.02
N LYS A 337 50.82 14.35 -10.19
CA LYS A 337 51.71 13.78 -9.15
C LYS A 337 51.59 14.50 -7.81
N LYS A 338 51.54 15.83 -7.84
CA LYS A 338 51.44 16.65 -6.63
C LYS A 338 50.08 16.45 -5.96
N GLU A 339 49.01 16.53 -6.74
CA GLU A 339 47.63 16.40 -6.25
C GLU A 339 47.36 14.99 -5.70
N LEU A 340 47.96 13.95 -6.30
CA LEU A 340 47.94 12.57 -5.80
C LEU A 340 48.72 12.41 -4.50
N ARG A 341 49.93 13.00 -4.41
CA ARG A 341 50.71 13.03 -3.16
C ARG A 341 49.89 13.66 -2.05
N ASP A 342 49.36 14.86 -2.26
CA ASP A 342 48.56 15.57 -1.26
C ASP A 342 47.31 14.76 -0.88
N ALA A 343 46.70 14.06 -1.85
CA ALA A 343 45.53 13.25 -1.59
C ALA A 343 45.80 11.99 -0.74
N PHE A 344 46.92 11.30 -0.97
CA PHE A 344 47.32 10.15 -0.17
C PHE A 344 47.71 10.55 1.26
N PHE A 345 48.35 11.71 1.44
CA PHE A 345 48.77 12.14 2.78
C PHE A 345 47.62 12.63 3.66
N LYS A 346 46.48 13.01 3.08
CA LYS A 346 45.29 13.48 3.81
C LYS A 346 44.80 12.51 4.89
N VAL A 347 44.98 11.19 4.72
CA VAL A 347 44.58 10.17 5.70
C VAL A 347 45.25 10.38 7.07
N PHE A 348 46.44 10.99 7.10
CA PHE A 348 47.20 11.26 8.32
C PHE A 348 46.85 12.60 8.98
N GLU A 349 46.09 13.47 8.29
CA GLU A 349 45.81 14.84 8.72
C GLU A 349 44.49 14.96 9.51
N VAL A 350 43.61 13.97 9.41
CA VAL A 350 42.23 14.01 9.94
C VAL A 350 42.05 13.27 11.26
N GLY A 351 43.14 12.78 11.87
CA GLY A 351 43.10 12.02 13.12
C GLY A 351 42.16 10.81 13.05
N GLU A 352 41.46 10.50 14.15
CA GLU A 352 40.61 9.31 14.27
C GLU A 352 39.47 9.19 13.22
N ARG A 353 39.23 10.24 12.42
CA ARG A 353 38.29 10.22 11.29
C ARG A 353 38.90 9.77 9.96
N TYR A 354 40.09 9.16 9.98
CA TYR A 354 40.77 8.66 8.78
C TYR A 354 39.90 7.75 7.90
N PHE A 355 38.98 6.99 8.49
CA PHE A 355 38.03 6.11 7.79
C PHE A 355 37.08 6.88 6.85
N GLU A 356 36.89 8.19 7.04
CA GLU A 356 36.11 9.03 6.13
C GLU A 356 36.89 9.40 4.85
N ILE A 357 38.23 9.39 4.92
CA ILE A 357 39.14 9.64 3.79
C ILE A 357 39.37 8.37 2.98
N GLU A 358 39.63 7.26 3.66
CA GLU A 358 39.95 6.00 2.99
C GLU A 358 38.74 5.08 2.75
N GLY A 359 37.64 5.29 3.47
CA GLY A 359 36.52 4.36 3.43
C GLY A 359 35.80 4.37 2.08
N GLY A 360 35.70 3.19 1.48
CA GLY A 360 35.30 2.97 0.09
C GLY A 360 36.44 2.30 -0.69
N ALA A 361 36.23 2.07 -1.97
CA ALA A 361 37.25 1.43 -2.81
C ALA A 361 38.30 2.43 -3.32
N GLU A 362 37.94 3.70 -3.47
CA GLU A 362 38.61 4.63 -4.38
C GLU A 362 39.97 5.10 -3.89
N TYR A 363 40.15 5.30 -2.59
CA TYR A 363 41.44 5.68 -2.02
C TYR A 363 42.48 4.56 -2.24
N ASN A 364 42.11 3.34 -1.91
CA ASN A 364 42.97 2.17 -2.04
C ASN A 364 43.20 1.80 -3.51
N GLN A 365 42.18 1.89 -4.38
CA GLN A 365 42.37 1.71 -5.83
C GLN A 365 43.29 2.77 -6.43
N ALA A 366 43.15 4.04 -6.02
CA ALA A 366 44.04 5.10 -6.46
C ALA A 366 45.48 4.84 -5.99
N LEU A 367 45.68 4.35 -4.75
CA LEU A 367 47.02 3.94 -4.27
C LEU A 367 47.60 2.84 -5.16
N ILE A 368 46.88 1.75 -5.39
CA ILE A 368 47.33 0.61 -6.23
C ILE A 368 47.77 1.11 -7.61
N LEU A 369 46.97 1.98 -8.23
CA LEU A 369 47.21 2.43 -9.60
C LEU A 369 48.28 3.51 -9.72
N CYS A 370 48.45 4.36 -8.69
CA CYS A 370 49.18 5.62 -8.82
C CYS A 370 50.39 5.77 -7.89
N PHE A 371 50.64 4.85 -6.95
CA PHE A 371 51.75 4.98 -5.99
C PHE A 371 53.13 5.01 -6.67
N SER A 372 53.31 4.29 -7.79
CA SER A 372 54.55 4.29 -8.58
C SER A 372 54.93 5.64 -9.18
N PHE A 373 53.97 6.56 -9.31
CA PHE A 373 54.19 7.89 -9.89
C PHE A 373 54.68 8.91 -8.86
N LEU A 374 54.63 8.59 -7.57
CA LEU A 374 55.25 9.36 -6.50
C LEU A 374 56.78 9.27 -6.58
N ASN A 375 57.49 10.26 -6.04
CA ASN A 375 58.95 10.21 -6.01
C ASN A 375 59.42 9.01 -5.13
N PRO A 376 60.18 8.04 -5.69
CA PRO A 376 60.56 6.83 -4.97
C PRO A 376 61.46 7.06 -3.75
N GLU A 377 62.32 8.07 -3.82
CA GLU A 377 63.34 8.36 -2.81
C GLU A 377 62.79 9.24 -1.67
N THR A 378 61.74 10.00 -1.92
CA THR A 378 61.18 10.96 -0.96
C THR A 378 59.75 10.58 -0.59
N ASP A 379 58.79 10.84 -1.47
CA ASP A 379 57.35 10.71 -1.20
C ASP A 379 56.92 9.29 -0.82
N GLN A 380 57.40 8.26 -1.52
CA GLN A 380 57.02 6.87 -1.21
C GLN A 380 57.54 6.43 0.16
N ARG A 381 58.81 6.75 0.47
CA ARG A 381 59.43 6.43 1.76
C ARG A 381 58.74 7.17 2.90
N GLU A 382 58.42 8.44 2.67
CA GLU A 382 57.70 9.27 3.63
C GLU A 382 56.31 8.71 3.92
N TYR A 383 55.57 8.28 2.89
CA TYR A 383 54.24 7.68 3.05
C TYR A 383 54.30 6.38 3.87
N VAL A 384 55.21 5.46 3.53
CA VAL A 384 55.39 4.20 4.28
C VAL A 384 55.76 4.46 5.74
N LYS A 385 56.68 5.41 5.98
CA LYS A 385 57.04 5.85 7.33
C LYS A 385 55.81 6.36 8.09
N LYS A 386 54.97 7.18 7.45
CA LYS A 386 53.73 7.69 8.05
C LYS A 386 52.72 6.60 8.37
N ILE A 387 52.63 5.54 7.55
CA ILE A 387 51.80 4.37 7.86
C ILE A 387 52.24 3.72 9.18
N PHE A 388 53.54 3.50 9.37
CA PHE A 388 54.06 2.94 10.62
C PHE A 388 53.85 3.88 11.82
N GLU A 389 54.16 5.17 11.67
CA GLU A 389 53.97 6.18 12.73
C GLU A 389 52.50 6.29 13.16
N TYR A 390 51.59 6.34 12.19
CA TYR A 390 50.18 6.62 12.45
C TYR A 390 49.37 5.35 12.75
N PHE A 391 49.41 4.33 11.89
CA PHE A 391 48.60 3.12 12.09
C PHE A 391 49.23 2.13 13.08
N GLY A 392 50.55 2.21 13.30
CA GLY A 392 51.27 1.39 14.27
C GLY A 392 51.21 1.90 15.71
N ALA A 393 50.64 3.08 15.95
CA ALA A 393 50.57 3.70 17.27
C ALA A 393 49.80 2.82 18.28
N VAL A 394 50.25 2.83 19.53
CA VAL A 394 49.58 2.17 20.65
C VAL A 394 48.46 3.09 21.16
N LEU A 395 47.24 2.58 21.24
CA LEU A 395 46.07 3.33 21.72
C LEU A 395 45.58 2.77 23.07
N GLU A 396 44.88 3.60 23.83
CA GLU A 396 44.23 3.20 25.09
C GLU A 396 43.08 2.22 24.84
N ASP A 397 42.31 2.45 23.77
CA ASP A 397 41.20 1.59 23.32
C ASP A 397 41.75 0.45 22.44
N LYS A 398 41.78 -0.77 22.99
CA LYS A 398 42.38 -1.94 22.34
C LYS A 398 41.61 -2.45 21.14
N ASP A 399 40.29 -2.23 21.10
CA ASP A 399 39.49 -2.58 19.93
C ASP A 399 39.83 -1.62 18.79
N LYS A 400 39.83 -0.30 19.05
CA LYS A 400 40.25 0.71 18.06
C LYS A 400 41.68 0.52 17.58
N GLU A 401 42.60 0.17 18.49
CA GLU A 401 43.97 -0.19 18.12
C GLU A 401 43.99 -1.36 17.12
N GLY A 402 43.18 -2.39 17.37
CA GLY A 402 43.05 -3.54 16.48
C GLY A 402 42.55 -3.16 15.08
N TRP A 403 41.49 -2.36 14.99
CA TRP A 403 40.96 -1.86 13.71
C TRP A 403 42.01 -1.04 12.95
N ARG A 404 42.64 -0.06 13.62
CA ARG A 404 43.63 0.83 13.02
C ARG A 404 44.86 0.07 12.51
N LYS A 405 45.38 -0.88 13.29
CA LYS A 405 46.52 -1.70 12.88
C LYS A 405 46.19 -2.58 11.67
N ARG A 406 44.99 -3.15 11.62
CA ARG A 406 44.52 -3.91 10.46
C ARG A 406 44.47 -3.02 9.22
N ASP A 407 43.83 -1.86 9.31
CA ASP A 407 43.69 -0.96 8.16
C ASP A 407 45.06 -0.45 7.67
N GLY A 408 46.03 -0.25 8.57
CA GLY A 408 47.42 0.08 8.21
C GLY A 408 48.12 -1.03 7.43
N LEU A 409 47.94 -2.28 7.85
CA LEU A 409 48.49 -3.44 7.16
C LEU A 409 47.86 -3.66 5.78
N GLU A 410 46.56 -3.43 5.64
CA GLU A 410 45.87 -3.48 4.34
C GLU A 410 46.48 -2.48 3.34
N LYS A 411 46.74 -1.24 3.78
CA LYS A 411 47.40 -0.21 2.95
C LYS A 411 48.78 -0.65 2.47
N LEU A 412 49.59 -1.23 3.34
CA LEU A 412 50.90 -1.76 2.96
C LEU A 412 50.77 -2.93 1.96
N SER A 413 49.75 -3.77 2.10
CA SER A 413 49.48 -4.85 1.16
C SER A 413 49.15 -4.32 -0.24
N PHE A 414 48.38 -3.22 -0.34
CA PHE A 414 48.07 -2.58 -1.63
C PHE A 414 49.29 -2.00 -2.36
N ILE A 415 50.35 -1.64 -1.64
CA ILE A 415 51.60 -1.07 -2.22
C ILE A 415 52.82 -2.01 -2.06
N LYS A 416 52.58 -3.30 -1.79
CA LYS A 416 53.63 -4.27 -1.39
C LYS A 416 54.80 -4.41 -2.37
N GLU A 417 54.57 -4.18 -3.67
CA GLU A 417 55.59 -4.21 -4.72
C GLU A 417 56.60 -3.05 -4.61
N TYR A 418 56.28 -2.02 -3.84
CA TYR A 418 57.11 -0.83 -3.63
C TYR A 418 57.74 -0.77 -2.24
N LEU A 419 57.59 -1.81 -1.42
CA LEU A 419 58.19 -1.88 -0.08
C LEU A 419 59.61 -2.45 -0.14
N THR A 420 60.52 -1.89 0.65
CA THR A 420 61.85 -2.48 0.83
C THR A 420 61.78 -3.73 1.72
N PRO A 421 62.76 -4.64 1.67
CA PRO A 421 62.81 -5.79 2.58
C PRO A 421 62.75 -5.39 4.06
N ASP A 422 63.42 -4.31 4.44
CA ASP A 422 63.43 -3.80 5.82
C ASP A 422 62.04 -3.29 6.26
N GLU A 423 61.30 -2.65 5.35
CA GLU A 423 59.93 -2.20 5.63
C GLU A 423 58.95 -3.36 5.76
N LYS A 424 59.14 -4.44 5.00
CA LYS A 424 58.33 -5.66 5.15
C LYS A 424 58.57 -6.32 6.52
N GLU A 425 59.81 -6.33 6.99
CA GLU A 425 60.14 -6.82 8.35
C GLU A 425 59.58 -5.90 9.45
N GLU A 426 59.67 -4.58 9.30
CA GLU A 426 59.09 -3.64 10.27
C GLU A 426 57.55 -3.76 10.30
N ALA A 427 56.89 -3.99 9.16
CA ALA A 427 55.45 -4.26 9.11
C ALA A 427 55.05 -5.50 9.92
N LYS A 428 55.82 -6.59 9.82
CA LYS A 428 55.59 -7.79 10.64
C LYS A 428 55.73 -7.50 12.12
N LYS A 429 56.71 -6.70 12.51
CA LYS A 429 56.96 -6.34 13.91
C LYS A 429 55.84 -5.46 14.50
N ILE A 430 55.29 -4.53 13.72
CA ILE A 430 54.27 -3.58 14.18
C ILE A 430 52.84 -4.15 14.08
N PHE A 431 52.54 -4.87 13.00
CA PHE A 431 51.19 -5.36 12.65
C PHE A 431 51.02 -6.88 12.80
N ASN A 432 52.05 -7.59 13.26
CA ASN A 432 52.09 -9.04 13.50
C ASN A 432 51.94 -9.95 12.26
N LYS A 433 52.00 -9.39 11.04
CA LYS A 433 51.89 -10.13 9.76
C LYS A 433 52.67 -9.44 8.64
N TYR A 434 53.09 -10.20 7.64
CA TYR A 434 53.68 -9.61 6.43
C TYR A 434 52.59 -9.03 5.50
N PRO A 435 52.83 -7.90 4.83
CA PRO A 435 51.90 -7.37 3.82
C PRO A 435 51.57 -8.34 2.68
N ASP A 436 52.52 -9.23 2.35
CA ASP A 436 52.39 -10.23 1.28
C ASP A 436 51.46 -11.41 1.64
N GLU A 437 51.22 -11.64 2.93
CA GLU A 437 50.39 -12.76 3.44
C GLU A 437 48.89 -12.48 3.38
N ILE A 438 48.50 -11.24 3.09
CA ILE A 438 47.10 -10.84 3.01
C ILE A 438 46.77 -10.50 1.55
N ASN A 439 45.65 -11.02 1.07
CA ASN A 439 45.11 -10.71 -0.25
C ASN A 439 43.76 -9.99 -0.08
N VAL A 440 43.82 -8.67 0.03
CA VAL A 440 42.63 -7.81 0.14
C VAL A 440 42.38 -7.14 -1.21
N ILE A 441 41.10 -6.96 -1.56
CA ILE A 441 40.68 -6.18 -2.72
C ILE A 441 39.92 -4.96 -2.17
N PRO A 442 40.14 -3.74 -2.71
CA PRO A 442 39.33 -2.60 -2.30
C PRO A 442 37.84 -2.82 -2.61
N GLU A 443 36.97 -2.59 -1.62
CA GLU A 443 35.52 -2.77 -1.73
C GLU A 443 34.77 -1.50 -1.28
N PRO A 444 33.50 -1.31 -1.70
CA PRO A 444 32.64 -0.24 -1.18
C PRO A 444 32.52 -0.28 0.35
N THR A 445 32.16 0.85 0.97
CA THR A 445 32.01 0.95 2.43
C THR A 445 30.88 0.04 2.97
N ILE A 446 29.85 -0.21 2.15
CA ILE A 446 28.77 -1.16 2.47
C ILE A 446 28.87 -2.33 1.49
N GLY A 447 29.15 -3.53 2.00
CA GLY A 447 29.28 -4.75 1.20
C GLY A 447 27.94 -5.38 0.78
N LYS A 448 28.01 -6.51 0.05
CA LYS A 448 26.83 -7.27 -0.40
C LYS A 448 25.99 -7.75 0.79
N MET A 449 24.78 -7.21 0.94
CA MET A 449 23.79 -7.78 1.85
C MET A 449 23.39 -9.19 1.40
N HIS A 450 23.54 -10.16 2.29
CA HIS A 450 22.98 -11.49 2.09
C HIS A 450 21.56 -11.49 2.66
N VAL A 451 20.58 -11.65 1.78
CA VAL A 451 19.16 -11.79 2.17
C VAL A 451 18.76 -13.24 1.93
N GLY A 452 18.19 -13.87 2.94
CA GLY A 452 17.75 -15.26 2.89
C GLY A 452 16.84 -15.57 4.06
N SER A 453 16.18 -16.73 4.00
CA SER A 453 15.37 -17.24 5.10
C SER A 453 16.23 -18.12 6.00
N VAL A 454 16.06 -17.98 7.31
CA VAL A 454 16.69 -18.87 8.29
C VAL A 454 15.98 -20.23 8.29
N SER A 455 16.72 -21.32 8.13
CA SER A 455 16.25 -22.70 8.20
C SER A 455 16.95 -23.41 9.36
N HIS A 456 16.27 -23.46 10.50
CA HIS A 456 16.80 -24.10 11.70
C HIS A 456 17.01 -25.61 11.48
N ARG A 457 18.12 -26.14 12.01
CA ARG A 457 18.46 -27.57 11.95
C ARG A 457 18.51 -28.18 13.34
N SER A 458 18.05 -29.41 13.47
CA SER A 458 18.22 -30.14 14.72
C SER A 458 19.70 -30.44 14.96
N PRO A 459 20.23 -30.24 16.18
CA PRO A 459 21.59 -30.60 16.53
C PRO A 459 21.80 -32.13 16.62
N VAL A 460 20.72 -32.90 16.74
CA VAL A 460 20.73 -34.36 16.91
C VAL A 460 19.65 -35.03 16.06
N ASN A 461 19.82 -36.31 15.75
CA ASN A 461 18.76 -37.13 15.19
C ASN A 461 18.00 -37.85 16.33
N LEU A 462 16.73 -37.51 16.52
CA LEU A 462 15.93 -38.05 17.64
C LEU A 462 15.62 -39.55 17.52
N ASP A 463 15.71 -40.12 16.32
CA ASP A 463 15.49 -41.56 16.11
C ASP A 463 16.58 -42.43 16.75
N ASP A 464 17.73 -41.84 17.10
CA ASP A 464 18.86 -42.54 17.74
C ASP A 464 18.69 -42.70 19.26
N TYR A 465 17.62 -42.14 19.86
CA TYR A 465 17.40 -42.09 21.31
C TYR A 465 16.04 -42.70 21.71
N THR A 466 15.97 -43.26 22.92
CA THR A 466 14.67 -43.62 23.53
C THR A 466 13.94 -42.36 23.99
N ILE A 467 12.61 -42.43 24.12
CA ILE A 467 11.79 -41.27 24.52
C ILE A 467 12.19 -40.75 25.91
N GLU A 468 12.55 -41.65 26.82
CA GLU A 468 13.01 -41.31 28.17
C GLU A 468 14.37 -40.60 28.13
N GLN A 469 15.29 -41.05 27.27
CA GLN A 469 16.58 -40.38 27.07
C GLN A 469 16.41 -38.99 26.48
N ILE A 470 15.50 -38.83 25.51
CA ILE A 470 15.16 -37.52 24.95
C ILE A 470 14.68 -36.58 26.07
N ALA A 471 13.71 -37.02 26.88
CA ALA A 471 13.17 -36.21 27.97
C ALA A 471 14.23 -35.83 29.02
N GLU A 472 15.17 -36.73 29.34
CA GLU A 472 16.25 -36.44 30.29
C GLU A 472 17.31 -35.49 29.71
N ASN A 473 17.65 -35.65 28.42
CA ASN A 473 18.58 -34.74 27.76
C ASN A 473 18.01 -33.32 27.66
N LEU A 474 16.71 -33.15 27.42
CA LEU A 474 16.05 -31.82 27.42
C LEU A 474 16.14 -31.10 28.78
N LYS A 475 16.32 -31.83 29.89
CA LYS A 475 16.49 -31.27 31.23
C LYS A 475 17.93 -30.87 31.56
N SER A 476 18.90 -31.36 30.79
CA SER A 476 20.31 -31.36 31.18
C SER A 476 21.25 -30.94 30.05
N GLU A 477 21.33 -31.71 28.97
CA GLU A 477 22.31 -31.52 27.88
C GLU A 477 21.80 -30.66 26.73
N TRP A 478 20.49 -30.64 26.50
CA TRP A 478 19.85 -29.91 25.41
C TRP A 478 19.11 -28.68 25.93
N THR A 479 19.71 -27.94 26.87
CA THR A 479 19.17 -26.66 27.30
C THR A 479 19.48 -25.56 26.28
N PRO A 480 18.64 -24.51 26.17
CA PRO A 480 18.90 -23.38 25.28
C PRO A 480 20.28 -22.76 25.43
N GLU A 481 20.75 -22.58 26.67
CA GLU A 481 22.04 -21.99 26.98
C GLU A 481 23.19 -22.84 26.44
N LYS A 482 23.14 -24.17 26.63
CA LYS A 482 24.17 -25.09 26.13
C LYS A 482 24.18 -25.16 24.61
N LEU A 483 23.02 -25.27 23.98
CA LEU A 483 22.92 -25.35 22.51
C LEU A 483 23.35 -24.05 21.84
N ASN A 484 22.93 -22.91 22.37
CA ASN A 484 23.32 -21.60 21.83
C ASN A 484 24.84 -21.39 21.95
N GLU A 485 25.47 -21.81 23.04
CA GLU A 485 26.94 -21.70 23.18
C GLU A 485 27.68 -22.69 22.27
N GLN A 486 27.20 -23.93 22.18
CA GLN A 486 27.82 -24.98 21.36
C GLN A 486 27.79 -24.64 19.86
N PHE A 487 26.72 -24.02 19.38
CA PHE A 487 26.51 -23.72 17.96
C PHE A 487 26.56 -22.21 17.64
N LYS A 488 27.16 -21.38 18.51
CA LYS A 488 27.25 -19.92 18.31
C LYS A 488 27.93 -19.48 17.01
N ASN A 489 28.75 -20.34 16.41
CA ASN A 489 29.50 -20.08 15.19
C ASN A 489 28.89 -20.78 13.95
N ASP A 490 27.67 -21.30 14.05
CA ASP A 490 26.97 -21.89 12.91
C ASP A 490 26.60 -20.84 11.85
N ASP A 491 26.30 -21.34 10.66
CA ASP A 491 25.75 -20.54 9.57
C ASP A 491 24.44 -19.86 10.01
N PHE A 492 24.36 -18.54 9.85
CA PHE A 492 23.21 -17.73 10.23
C PHE A 492 21.91 -18.17 9.55
N PHE A 493 21.96 -18.66 8.31
CA PHE A 493 20.80 -19.16 7.56
C PHE A 493 20.51 -20.63 7.82
N GLN A 494 21.44 -21.40 8.39
CA GLN A 494 21.24 -22.82 8.71
C GLN A 494 21.66 -23.18 10.14
N PRO A 495 21.21 -22.44 11.17
CA PRO A 495 21.72 -22.61 12.52
C PRO A 495 21.20 -23.92 13.13
N ARG A 496 22.10 -24.69 13.74
CA ARG A 496 21.69 -25.76 14.66
C ARG A 496 21.39 -25.17 16.02
N GLY A 497 20.27 -25.58 16.64
CA GLY A 497 19.92 -25.05 17.95
C GLY A 497 18.53 -25.43 18.44
N VAL A 498 18.02 -24.61 19.36
CA VAL A 498 16.78 -24.85 20.12
C VAL A 498 15.56 -25.02 19.22
N GLU A 499 15.37 -24.09 18.28
CA GLU A 499 14.26 -24.12 17.31
C GLU A 499 14.29 -25.39 16.45
N GLY A 500 15.46 -25.75 15.93
CA GLY A 500 15.61 -26.94 15.10
C GLY A 500 15.38 -28.24 15.87
N LEU A 501 15.75 -28.29 17.16
CA LEU A 501 15.41 -29.41 18.04
C LEU A 501 13.91 -29.45 18.35
N GLY A 502 13.28 -28.29 18.56
CA GLY A 502 11.83 -28.17 18.71
C GLY A 502 11.07 -28.71 17.50
N ASP A 503 11.48 -28.32 16.29
CA ASP A 503 10.91 -28.84 15.04
C ASP A 503 11.12 -30.35 14.90
N ALA A 504 12.29 -30.87 15.27
CA ALA A 504 12.51 -32.31 15.30
C ALA A 504 11.58 -33.03 16.29
N LEU A 505 11.36 -32.48 17.49
CA LEU A 505 10.41 -33.05 18.47
C LEU A 505 8.98 -33.07 17.91
N LYS A 506 8.55 -31.96 17.31
CA LYS A 506 7.23 -31.80 16.67
C LYS A 506 6.97 -32.85 15.59
N GLU A 507 7.99 -33.17 14.79
CA GLU A 507 7.87 -34.22 13.75
C GLU A 507 8.05 -35.64 14.30
N ASN A 508 8.88 -35.84 15.32
CA ASN A 508 9.16 -37.17 15.86
C ASN A 508 7.96 -37.74 16.63
N ILE A 509 7.20 -36.91 17.36
CA ILE A 509 5.96 -37.36 18.02
C ILE A 509 4.94 -37.90 17.01
N LYS A 510 4.86 -37.35 15.80
CA LYS A 510 3.96 -37.83 14.74
C LYS A 510 4.33 -39.24 14.25
N LYS A 511 5.62 -39.58 14.31
CA LYS A 511 6.14 -40.90 13.90
C LYS A 511 6.04 -41.95 15.01
N ARG A 512 6.36 -41.56 16.26
CA ARG A 512 6.47 -42.45 17.43
C ARG A 512 5.39 -42.18 18.47
N THR A 513 4.18 -41.86 18.01
CA THR A 513 3.04 -41.37 18.80
C THR A 513 2.84 -42.11 20.13
N ASN A 514 2.70 -43.44 20.08
CA ASN A 514 2.40 -44.24 21.28
C ASN A 514 3.51 -44.20 22.32
N GLU A 515 4.78 -44.16 21.90
CA GLU A 515 5.93 -44.12 22.80
C GLU A 515 6.02 -42.75 23.50
N TYR A 516 5.79 -41.66 22.76
CA TYR A 516 5.72 -40.31 23.33
C TYR A 516 4.56 -40.17 24.31
N LEU A 517 3.34 -40.57 23.92
CA LEU A 517 2.18 -40.41 24.79
C LEU A 517 2.29 -41.23 26.08
N LYS A 518 2.90 -42.42 26.04
CA LYS A 518 3.19 -43.22 27.24
C LYS A 518 4.12 -42.50 28.24
N ASN A 519 5.02 -41.67 27.73
CA ASN A 519 6.05 -40.97 28.51
C ASN A 519 5.85 -39.44 28.58
N ILE A 520 4.70 -38.93 28.15
CA ILE A 520 4.50 -37.50 27.87
C ILE A 520 4.74 -36.61 29.10
N ASN A 521 4.42 -37.10 30.30
CA ASN A 521 4.64 -36.37 31.55
C ASN A 521 6.13 -36.13 31.83
N SER A 522 7.04 -36.98 31.33
CA SER A 522 8.48 -36.84 31.54
C SER A 522 9.06 -35.60 30.84
N PHE A 523 8.35 -35.06 29.85
CA PHE A 523 8.70 -33.83 29.12
C PHE A 523 8.30 -32.55 29.86
N PHE A 524 7.65 -32.65 31.03
CA PHE A 524 7.31 -31.49 31.83
C PHE A 524 8.06 -31.48 33.16
N ASP A 525 8.93 -30.48 33.30
CA ASP A 525 9.50 -30.03 34.56
C ASP A 525 9.64 -28.50 34.44
N LYS A 526 8.81 -27.75 35.18
CA LYS A 526 8.70 -26.28 35.07
C LYS A 526 10.07 -25.57 35.16
N ASN A 527 11.00 -26.14 35.92
CA ASN A 527 12.30 -25.51 36.20
C ASN A 527 13.45 -26.06 35.36
N LYS A 528 13.28 -27.23 34.73
CA LYS A 528 14.37 -27.90 33.99
C LYS A 528 14.12 -28.04 32.51
N VAL A 529 12.87 -28.16 32.07
CA VAL A 529 12.53 -28.22 30.64
C VAL A 529 12.10 -26.84 30.17
N HIS A 530 12.74 -26.34 29.13
CA HIS A 530 12.37 -25.06 28.54
C HIS A 530 10.97 -25.14 27.88
N PRO A 531 10.08 -24.15 28.06
CA PRO A 531 8.70 -24.15 27.54
C PRO A 531 8.61 -24.38 26.03
N HIS A 532 9.58 -23.86 25.25
CA HIS A 532 9.67 -24.12 23.79
C HIS A 532 9.54 -25.61 23.43
N TYR A 533 10.14 -26.53 24.19
CA TYR A 533 10.07 -27.96 23.87
C TYR A 533 8.69 -28.56 24.13
N VAL A 534 8.05 -28.17 25.23
CA VAL A 534 6.67 -28.58 25.54
C VAL A 534 5.71 -27.99 24.50
N TYR A 535 5.90 -26.72 24.12
CA TYR A 535 5.15 -26.08 23.05
C TYR A 535 5.27 -26.84 21.74
N SER A 536 6.49 -27.18 21.30
CA SER A 536 6.72 -27.90 20.04
C SER A 536 6.11 -29.30 20.04
N LEU A 537 6.16 -30.00 21.18
CA LEU A 537 5.48 -31.28 21.36
C LEU A 537 3.96 -31.14 21.20
N LEU A 538 3.36 -30.16 21.89
CA LEU A 538 1.91 -29.92 21.83
C LEU A 538 1.46 -29.45 20.45
N ARG A 539 2.28 -28.66 19.74
CA ARG A 539 2.06 -28.29 18.34
C ARG A 539 2.02 -29.51 17.42
N GLY A 540 2.88 -30.51 17.67
CA GLY A 540 2.83 -31.78 16.94
C GLY A 540 1.50 -32.51 17.14
N ILE A 541 1.01 -32.56 18.39
CA ILE A 541 -0.29 -33.15 18.73
C ILE A 541 -1.45 -32.36 18.11
N GLU A 542 -1.41 -31.03 18.18
CA GLU A 542 -2.42 -30.15 17.59
C GLU A 542 -2.52 -30.37 16.07
N GLU A 543 -1.39 -30.43 15.38
CA GLU A 543 -1.34 -30.69 13.92
C GLU A 543 -1.86 -32.08 13.57
N MET A 544 -1.67 -33.09 14.43
CA MET A 544 -2.27 -34.40 14.25
C MET A 544 -3.79 -34.36 14.41
N LEU A 545 -4.31 -33.65 15.41
CA LEU A 545 -5.76 -33.50 15.65
C LEU A 545 -6.48 -32.73 14.55
N ARG A 546 -5.83 -31.72 13.95
CA ARG A 546 -6.41 -30.96 12.81
C ARG A 546 -6.46 -31.76 11.52
N ASN A 547 -5.55 -32.72 11.35
CA ASN A 547 -5.50 -33.58 10.18
C ASN A 547 -6.33 -34.84 10.48
N ASP A 548 -7.58 -34.88 9.99
CA ASP A 548 -8.59 -35.96 10.17
C ASP A 548 -8.11 -37.40 9.85
N LYS A 549 -6.87 -37.60 9.42
CA LYS A 549 -6.26 -38.91 9.16
C LYS A 549 -5.77 -39.63 10.42
N ASN A 550 -5.61 -38.95 11.56
CA ASN A 550 -5.07 -39.52 12.81
C ASN A 550 -5.97 -39.20 14.02
N SER A 551 -7.04 -39.98 14.25
CA SER A 551 -7.84 -39.84 15.47
C SER A 551 -7.18 -40.59 16.63
N PHE A 552 -6.95 -39.88 17.74
CA PHE A 552 -6.49 -40.50 18.98
C PHE A 552 -7.61 -41.34 19.60
N ASP A 553 -7.27 -42.51 20.14
CA ASP A 553 -8.19 -43.30 20.94
C ASP A 553 -8.38 -42.71 22.35
N VAL A 554 -9.39 -43.21 23.07
CA VAL A 554 -9.73 -42.71 24.41
C VAL A 554 -8.54 -42.83 25.39
N PRO A 555 -7.79 -43.95 25.47
CA PRO A 555 -6.56 -44.02 26.27
C PRO A 555 -5.50 -42.98 25.91
N GLN A 556 -5.22 -42.76 24.63
CA GLN A 556 -4.26 -41.76 24.16
C GLN A 556 -4.68 -40.34 24.57
N ILE A 557 -5.98 -40.02 24.46
CA ILE A 557 -6.52 -38.76 24.97
C ILE A 557 -6.31 -38.66 26.49
N GLY A 558 -6.56 -39.74 27.23
CA GLY A 558 -6.28 -39.80 28.67
C GLY A 558 -4.82 -39.48 29.01
N GLN A 559 -3.87 -39.93 28.19
CA GLN A 559 -2.44 -39.61 28.35
C GLN A 559 -2.14 -38.13 28.11
N ILE A 560 -2.72 -37.52 27.07
CA ILE A 560 -2.57 -36.07 26.82
C ILE A 560 -3.14 -35.26 27.99
N LEU A 561 -4.33 -35.64 28.48
CA LEU A 561 -4.94 -34.97 29.62
C LEU A 561 -4.15 -35.18 30.93
N ASN A 562 -3.34 -36.25 31.05
CA ASN A 562 -2.39 -36.44 32.15
C ASN A 562 -1.31 -35.36 32.16
N LEU A 563 -0.75 -35.01 31.01
CA LEU A 563 0.17 -33.89 30.91
C LEU A 563 -0.53 -32.60 31.33
N PHE A 564 -1.74 -32.34 30.81
CA PHE A 564 -2.47 -31.09 31.11
C PHE A 564 -2.80 -30.96 32.59
N ASN A 565 -3.19 -32.04 33.26
CA ASN A 565 -3.42 -32.04 34.70
C ASN A 565 -2.13 -31.82 35.51
N THR A 566 -0.99 -32.32 35.03
CA THR A 566 0.30 -32.09 35.68
C THR A 566 0.66 -30.60 35.61
N ILE A 567 0.51 -29.99 34.43
CA ILE A 567 0.71 -28.54 34.23
C ILE A 567 -0.26 -27.73 35.10
N LYS A 568 -1.55 -28.09 35.11
CA LYS A 568 -2.56 -27.48 35.98
C LYS A 568 -2.16 -27.51 37.45
N THR A 569 -1.79 -28.68 37.95
CA THR A 569 -1.43 -28.87 39.37
C THR A 569 -0.25 -27.99 39.76
N GLU A 570 0.75 -27.92 38.87
CA GLU A 570 1.91 -27.05 39.05
C GLU A 570 1.52 -25.56 39.02
N GLY A 571 0.65 -25.16 38.08
CA GLY A 571 0.18 -23.78 37.96
C GLY A 571 -0.72 -23.31 39.11
N ILE A 572 -1.48 -24.23 39.73
CA ILE A 572 -2.23 -23.94 40.96
C ILE A 572 -1.26 -23.73 42.14
N ARG A 573 -0.19 -24.54 42.22
CA ARG A 573 0.84 -24.40 43.25
C ARG A 573 1.63 -23.11 43.08
N GLU A 574 2.04 -22.81 41.86
CA GLU A 574 2.84 -21.64 41.52
C GLU A 574 2.45 -21.12 40.12
N PRO A 575 1.70 -19.99 40.06
CA PRO A 575 1.18 -19.45 38.81
C PRO A 575 2.25 -19.21 37.74
N PHE A 576 1.95 -19.59 36.50
CA PHE A 576 2.76 -19.24 35.34
C PHE A 576 2.57 -17.76 34.98
N LYS A 577 3.65 -17.13 34.52
CA LYS A 577 3.68 -15.73 34.11
C LYS A 577 4.31 -15.59 32.74
N ARG A 578 3.94 -14.53 32.04
CA ARG A 578 4.62 -14.13 30.80
C ARG A 578 6.08 -13.80 31.10
N LYS A 579 6.98 -14.16 30.19
CA LYS A 579 8.41 -13.86 30.34
C LYS A 579 8.67 -12.40 29.97
N ASP A 580 9.48 -11.69 30.78
CA ASP A 580 9.83 -10.28 30.57
C ASP A 580 11.02 -10.06 29.62
N ASP A 581 11.62 -11.13 29.08
CA ASP A 581 12.73 -11.02 28.15
C ASP A 581 12.28 -10.88 26.69
N LYS A 582 13.14 -10.32 25.85
CA LYS A 582 12.88 -10.17 24.40
C LYS A 582 13.17 -11.47 23.64
N SER A 583 13.15 -12.63 24.29
CA SER A 583 13.36 -13.90 23.61
C SER A 583 12.18 -14.18 22.68
N TRP A 584 12.48 -14.61 21.45
CA TRP A 584 11.48 -15.10 20.50
C TRP A 584 11.00 -16.53 20.81
N LEU A 585 11.64 -17.22 21.75
CA LEU A 585 11.24 -18.58 22.12
C LEU A 585 9.89 -18.57 22.89
N PRO A 586 8.99 -19.52 22.61
CA PRO A 586 7.74 -19.72 23.34
C PRO A 586 7.94 -19.82 24.85
N ASP A 587 7.13 -19.08 25.59
CA ASP A 587 7.06 -19.11 27.05
C ASP A 587 5.93 -20.02 27.56
N TRP A 588 5.75 -20.08 28.88
CA TRP A 588 4.70 -20.92 29.48
C TRP A 588 3.28 -20.44 29.14
N ILE A 589 3.06 -19.14 28.91
CA ILE A 589 1.75 -18.64 28.46
C ILE A 589 1.44 -19.16 27.04
N THR A 590 2.45 -19.18 26.17
CA THR A 590 2.37 -19.77 24.83
C THR A 590 2.09 -21.27 24.88
N VAL A 591 2.67 -22.00 25.85
CA VAL A 591 2.32 -23.42 26.12
C VAL A 591 0.84 -23.58 26.51
N HIS A 592 0.31 -22.70 27.36
CA HIS A 592 -1.11 -22.75 27.74
C HIS A 592 -2.04 -22.46 26.56
N LYS A 593 -1.64 -21.60 25.62
CA LYS A 593 -2.41 -21.33 24.41
C LYS A 593 -2.57 -22.59 23.56
N VAL A 594 -1.46 -23.24 23.19
CA VAL A 594 -1.51 -24.49 22.39
C VAL A 594 -2.19 -25.63 23.15
N LEU A 595 -2.03 -25.72 24.48
CA LEU A 595 -2.76 -26.67 25.32
C LEU A 595 -4.27 -26.47 25.18
N THR A 596 -4.73 -25.22 25.20
CA THR A 596 -6.14 -24.88 25.06
C THR A 596 -6.67 -25.21 23.67
N ASP A 597 -5.87 -25.00 22.62
CA ASP A 597 -6.20 -25.42 21.26
C ASP A 597 -6.36 -26.94 21.15
N VAL A 598 -5.41 -27.70 21.70
CA VAL A 598 -5.49 -29.18 21.74
C VAL A 598 -6.72 -29.63 22.52
N LEU A 599 -7.01 -29.02 23.67
CA LEU A 599 -8.18 -29.33 24.49
C LEU A 599 -9.49 -29.11 23.72
N LEU A 600 -9.61 -27.99 23.01
CA LEU A 600 -10.78 -27.70 22.18
C LEU A 600 -10.93 -28.70 21.03
N LEU A 601 -9.85 -29.02 20.31
CA LEU A 601 -9.88 -30.02 19.23
C LEU A 601 -10.31 -31.41 19.73
N ILE A 602 -9.89 -31.79 20.94
CA ILE A 602 -10.34 -33.04 21.57
C ILE A 602 -11.85 -33.00 21.85
N LEU A 603 -12.38 -31.88 22.36
CA LEU A 603 -13.81 -31.70 22.65
C LEU A 603 -14.68 -31.66 21.39
N GLU A 604 -14.15 -31.15 20.28
CA GLU A 604 -14.80 -31.07 18.97
C GLU A 604 -14.77 -32.38 18.17
N ASN A 605 -14.07 -33.41 18.66
CA ASN A 605 -13.95 -34.71 17.99
C ASN A 605 -15.35 -35.30 17.71
N LYS A 606 -15.70 -35.47 16.43
CA LYS A 606 -17.03 -35.92 16.01
C LYS A 606 -17.26 -37.42 16.15
N GLU A 607 -16.21 -38.24 15.97
CA GLU A 607 -16.33 -39.70 15.91
C GLU A 607 -16.49 -40.33 17.29
N ARG A 608 -15.71 -39.86 18.27
CA ARG A 608 -15.61 -40.44 19.62
C ARG A 608 -16.14 -39.51 20.70
N LYS A 609 -16.88 -38.48 20.31
CA LYS A 609 -17.43 -37.43 21.17
C LYS A 609 -18.04 -37.96 22.47
N GLU A 610 -18.96 -38.92 22.35
CA GLU A 610 -19.73 -39.44 23.47
C GLU A 610 -18.86 -40.24 24.44
N GLU A 611 -17.96 -41.07 23.92
CA GLU A 611 -17.02 -41.87 24.72
C GLU A 611 -16.05 -40.98 25.49
N ILE A 612 -15.42 -40.03 24.80
CA ILE A 612 -14.45 -39.09 25.37
C ILE A 612 -15.12 -38.23 26.45
N HIS A 613 -16.29 -37.68 26.15
CA HIS A 613 -17.02 -36.84 27.09
C HIS A 613 -17.45 -37.62 28.32
N LYS A 614 -18.00 -38.84 28.16
CA LYS A 614 -18.41 -39.70 29.28
C LYS A 614 -17.25 -40.03 30.21
N GLU A 615 -16.07 -40.32 29.68
CA GLU A 615 -14.90 -40.71 30.46
C GLU A 615 -14.22 -39.51 31.16
N TYR A 616 -14.09 -38.37 30.46
CA TYR A 616 -13.22 -37.27 30.90
C TYR A 616 -13.93 -35.95 31.22
N LYS A 617 -15.27 -35.92 31.29
CA LYS A 617 -16.07 -34.71 31.57
C LYS A 617 -15.53 -33.87 32.73
N GLU A 618 -15.36 -34.46 33.92
CA GLU A 618 -14.92 -33.71 35.11
C GLU A 618 -13.52 -33.13 34.92
N ARG A 619 -12.66 -33.87 34.23
CA ARG A 619 -11.30 -33.43 33.92
C ARG A 619 -11.29 -32.24 32.96
N PHE A 620 -12.15 -32.24 31.95
CA PHE A 620 -12.32 -31.10 31.05
C PHE A 620 -12.80 -29.87 31.81
N ARG A 621 -13.80 -30.04 32.70
CA ARG A 621 -14.32 -28.96 33.54
C ARG A 621 -13.23 -28.34 34.40
N GLU A 622 -12.45 -29.16 35.10
CA GLU A 622 -11.35 -28.68 35.94
C GLU A 622 -10.25 -27.96 35.15
N LEU A 623 -9.90 -28.47 33.97
CA LEU A 623 -8.89 -27.86 33.10
C LEU A 623 -9.38 -26.49 32.58
N ILE A 624 -10.60 -26.41 32.06
CA ILE A 624 -11.21 -25.16 31.59
C ILE A 624 -11.29 -24.15 32.74
N SER A 625 -11.72 -24.59 33.93
CA SER A 625 -11.77 -23.71 35.11
C SER A 625 -10.38 -23.19 35.50
N TYR A 626 -9.33 -23.99 35.34
CA TYR A 626 -7.96 -23.54 35.55
C TYR A 626 -7.51 -22.54 34.48
N LEU A 627 -7.81 -22.79 33.21
CA LEU A 627 -7.40 -21.92 32.10
C LEU A 627 -8.01 -20.51 32.22
N PHE A 628 -9.23 -20.37 32.76
CA PHE A 628 -9.81 -19.06 33.10
C PHE A 628 -9.02 -18.28 34.16
N THR A 629 -8.09 -18.90 34.90
CA THR A 629 -7.26 -18.21 35.90
C THR A 629 -5.99 -17.59 35.33
N ILE A 630 -5.65 -17.85 34.06
CA ILE A 630 -4.42 -17.39 33.41
C ILE A 630 -4.54 -15.91 33.00
N LYS A 631 -4.26 -15.00 33.93
CA LYS A 631 -4.46 -13.54 33.78
C LYS A 631 -3.63 -12.88 32.67
N ASP A 632 -2.48 -13.44 32.34
CA ASP A 632 -1.57 -12.86 31.34
C ASP A 632 -1.99 -13.12 29.88
N SER A 633 -3.12 -13.80 29.62
CA SER A 633 -3.62 -14.05 28.27
C SER A 633 -5.16 -14.15 28.17
N PRO A 634 -5.85 -13.10 27.67
CA PRO A 634 -5.28 -11.84 27.19
C PRO A 634 -4.92 -10.93 28.37
N ALA A 635 -3.84 -10.17 28.22
CA ALA A 635 -3.51 -9.04 29.07
C ALA A 635 -4.15 -7.76 28.51
N LYS A 636 -4.26 -6.70 29.34
CA LYS A 636 -4.79 -5.39 28.89
C LYS A 636 -4.03 -4.78 27.72
N GLU A 637 -2.73 -5.10 27.61
CA GLU A 637 -1.89 -4.65 26.49
C GLU A 637 -2.34 -5.26 25.16
N ASP A 638 -2.73 -6.53 25.16
CA ASP A 638 -3.12 -7.26 23.96
C ASP A 638 -4.45 -6.71 23.36
N GLU A 639 -5.19 -5.89 24.10
CA GLU A 639 -6.48 -5.31 23.70
C GLU A 639 -6.34 -3.91 23.08
N LYS A 640 -5.11 -3.41 22.90
CA LYS A 640 -4.85 -2.15 22.20
C LYS A 640 -5.18 -2.26 20.71
N PRO A 641 -5.55 -1.15 20.04
CA PRO A 641 -5.97 -1.16 18.64
C PRO A 641 -4.92 -1.70 17.65
N GLU A 642 -3.63 -1.58 17.99
CA GLU A 642 -2.50 -2.07 17.19
C GLU A 642 -2.44 -3.61 17.08
N TYR A 643 -3.00 -4.34 18.06
CA TYR A 643 -3.01 -5.80 18.08
C TYR A 643 -4.26 -6.41 17.41
N GLY A 644 -5.25 -5.60 17.06
CA GLY A 644 -6.42 -6.03 16.30
C GLY A 644 -7.75 -5.75 17.00
N GLU A 645 -8.79 -6.46 16.56
CA GLU A 645 -10.12 -6.41 17.13
C GLU A 645 -10.31 -7.51 18.20
N LEU A 646 -11.32 -7.37 19.07
CA LEU A 646 -11.46 -8.20 20.27
C LEU A 646 -11.63 -9.70 20.01
N TYR A 647 -12.29 -10.11 18.94
CA TYR A 647 -12.39 -11.52 18.55
C TYR A 647 -11.02 -12.09 18.21
N GLY A 648 -10.24 -11.38 17.39
CA GLY A 648 -8.86 -11.69 17.02
C GLY A 648 -7.96 -11.82 18.25
N VAL A 649 -8.13 -10.93 19.24
CA VAL A 649 -7.44 -11.04 20.53
C VAL A 649 -7.91 -12.28 21.31
N ALA A 650 -9.22 -12.51 21.38
CA ALA A 650 -9.82 -13.61 22.13
C ALA A 650 -9.36 -14.98 21.61
N ILE A 651 -9.46 -15.24 20.30
CA ILE A 651 -9.03 -16.51 19.69
C ILE A 651 -7.52 -16.73 19.78
N ASN A 652 -6.75 -15.66 19.97
CA ASN A 652 -5.31 -15.71 20.14
C ASN A 652 -4.86 -15.73 21.62
N SER A 653 -5.79 -15.90 22.55
CA SER A 653 -5.54 -15.86 23.99
C SER A 653 -5.98 -17.13 24.71
N VAL A 654 -5.40 -17.41 25.88
CA VAL A 654 -5.74 -18.58 26.68
C VAL A 654 -7.19 -18.51 27.17
N ARG A 655 -7.59 -17.42 27.84
CA ARG A 655 -8.95 -17.32 28.42
C ARG A 655 -10.04 -17.26 27.34
N GLY A 656 -9.79 -16.57 26.22
CA GLY A 656 -10.74 -16.52 25.11
C GLY A 656 -10.96 -17.89 24.48
N ARG A 657 -9.87 -18.61 24.18
CA ARG A 657 -9.94 -19.97 23.60
C ARG A 657 -10.50 -21.01 24.59
N ALA A 658 -10.23 -20.84 25.88
CA ALA A 658 -10.81 -21.68 26.94
C ALA A 658 -12.33 -21.49 27.04
N TYR A 659 -12.85 -20.30 26.72
CA TYR A 659 -14.28 -20.05 26.67
C TYR A 659 -14.94 -20.80 25.50
N GLU A 660 -14.29 -20.90 24.34
CA GLU A 660 -14.76 -21.74 23.24
C GLU A 660 -14.78 -23.23 23.63
N ALA A 661 -13.73 -23.72 24.31
CA ALA A 661 -13.74 -25.07 24.87
C ALA A 661 -14.88 -25.28 25.88
N PHE A 662 -15.20 -24.26 26.69
CA PHE A 662 -16.34 -24.30 27.62
C PHE A 662 -17.69 -24.38 26.91
N VAL A 663 -17.85 -23.68 25.79
CA VAL A 663 -19.04 -23.79 24.94
C VAL A 663 -19.18 -25.21 24.45
N VAL A 664 -18.15 -25.80 23.85
CA VAL A 664 -18.21 -27.18 23.32
C VAL A 664 -18.45 -28.20 24.44
N LEU A 665 -17.82 -28.05 25.60
CA LEU A 665 -18.11 -28.90 26.77
C LEU A 665 -19.60 -28.85 27.15
N THR A 666 -20.16 -27.65 27.19
CA THR A 666 -21.59 -27.43 27.50
C THR A 666 -22.50 -28.02 26.44
N GLU A 667 -22.07 -28.01 25.17
CA GLU A 667 -22.81 -28.66 24.10
C GLU A 667 -22.83 -30.18 24.22
N ASN A 668 -21.78 -30.76 24.79
CA ASN A 668 -21.62 -32.18 25.02
C ASN A 668 -22.40 -32.66 26.27
N ASP A 669 -22.58 -31.78 27.27
CA ASP A 669 -23.32 -32.04 28.51
C ASP A 669 -24.84 -32.28 28.32
N GLY A 670 -25.37 -31.97 27.14
CA GLY A 670 -26.76 -32.21 26.77
C GLY A 670 -27.61 -30.93 26.65
N LYS A 671 -28.92 -31.07 26.91
CA LYS A 671 -29.92 -30.03 26.64
C LYS A 671 -30.11 -29.01 27.77
N THR A 672 -29.63 -29.30 28.98
CA THR A 672 -29.82 -28.45 30.17
C THR A 672 -28.48 -28.19 30.83
N LEU A 673 -28.27 -26.98 31.35
CA LEU A 673 -27.05 -26.64 32.10
C LEU A 673 -27.05 -27.33 33.48
N THR A 674 -25.94 -27.98 33.83
CA THR A 674 -25.70 -28.50 35.18
C THR A 674 -25.35 -27.37 36.15
N ASP A 675 -25.51 -27.59 37.46
CA ASP A 675 -25.20 -26.56 38.47
C ASP A 675 -23.72 -26.15 38.45
N ASP A 676 -22.83 -27.13 38.27
CA ASP A 676 -21.40 -26.90 38.10
C ASP A 676 -21.07 -26.00 36.88
N THR A 677 -21.76 -26.21 35.76
CA THR A 677 -21.60 -25.38 34.55
C THR A 677 -22.16 -23.97 34.78
N LYS A 678 -23.25 -23.83 35.54
CA LYS A 678 -23.81 -22.53 35.93
C LYS A 678 -22.85 -21.75 36.83
N GLU A 679 -22.21 -22.41 37.79
CA GLU A 679 -21.20 -21.79 38.65
C GLU A 679 -19.99 -21.34 37.84
N LEU A 680 -19.50 -22.17 36.91
CA LEU A 680 -18.38 -21.82 36.04
C LEU A 680 -18.72 -20.63 35.14
N TYR A 681 -19.93 -20.59 34.55
CA TYR A 681 -20.40 -19.45 33.77
C TYR A 681 -20.46 -18.16 34.59
N LYS A 682 -20.94 -18.21 35.84
CA LYS A 682 -20.93 -17.01 36.72
C LYS A 682 -19.51 -16.51 36.99
N LYS A 683 -18.51 -17.38 37.08
CA LYS A 683 -17.11 -16.98 37.27
C LYS A 683 -16.55 -16.26 36.05
N THR A 684 -16.90 -16.64 34.83
CA THR A 684 -16.42 -15.94 33.61
C THR A 684 -16.97 -14.51 33.52
N LEU A 685 -18.15 -14.25 34.08
CA LEU A 685 -18.72 -12.90 34.20
C LEU A 685 -17.95 -11.98 35.17
N LEU A 686 -16.89 -12.46 35.84
CA LEU A 686 -15.99 -11.65 36.65
C LEU A 686 -14.73 -11.20 35.89
N ASP A 687 -14.50 -11.69 34.67
CA ASP A 687 -13.32 -11.33 33.87
C ASP A 687 -13.39 -9.86 33.40
N ASP A 688 -12.30 -9.11 33.53
CA ASP A 688 -12.22 -7.70 33.14
C ASP A 688 -11.66 -7.49 31.72
N SER A 689 -11.23 -8.55 31.04
CA SER A 689 -10.82 -8.50 29.63
C SER A 689 -12.01 -8.24 28.71
N LEU A 690 -11.88 -7.23 27.85
CA LEU A 690 -12.87 -6.94 26.82
C LEU A 690 -12.96 -8.08 25.79
N ALA A 691 -11.86 -8.73 25.45
CA ALA A 691 -11.83 -9.87 24.53
C ALA A 691 -12.59 -11.08 25.09
N VAL A 692 -12.47 -11.36 26.40
CA VAL A 692 -13.27 -12.40 27.06
C VAL A 692 -14.76 -12.03 27.10
N ARG A 693 -15.09 -10.76 27.38
CA ARG A 693 -16.48 -10.26 27.33
C ARG A 693 -17.10 -10.40 25.93
N PHE A 694 -16.32 -10.12 24.90
CA PHE A 694 -16.74 -10.31 23.52
C PHE A 694 -17.18 -11.76 23.26
N VAL A 695 -16.38 -12.76 23.63
CA VAL A 695 -16.75 -14.17 23.40
C VAL A 695 -17.93 -14.62 24.27
N ILE A 696 -18.10 -14.06 25.48
CA ILE A 696 -19.31 -14.28 26.29
C ILE A 696 -20.57 -13.85 25.54
N GLY A 697 -20.56 -12.65 24.96
CA GLY A 697 -21.65 -12.13 24.14
C GLY A 697 -21.88 -12.97 22.88
N ARG A 698 -20.80 -13.31 22.17
CA ARG A 698 -20.83 -14.11 20.93
C ARG A 698 -21.53 -15.45 21.16
N TYR A 699 -21.13 -16.21 22.17
CA TYR A 699 -21.69 -17.54 22.43
C TYR A 699 -22.91 -17.57 23.36
N LEU A 700 -23.52 -16.41 23.64
CA LEU A 700 -24.67 -16.30 24.55
C LEU A 700 -25.81 -17.27 24.18
N ALA A 701 -26.07 -17.45 22.88
CA ALA A 701 -27.11 -18.34 22.39
C ALA A 701 -26.90 -19.80 22.82
N SER A 702 -25.65 -20.28 22.82
CA SER A 702 -25.31 -21.65 23.21
C SER A 702 -25.71 -21.98 24.64
N PHE A 703 -25.68 -20.99 25.54
CA PHE A 703 -26.15 -21.16 26.93
C PHE A 703 -27.64 -20.87 27.08
N TYR A 704 -28.16 -19.82 26.42
CA TYR A 704 -29.57 -19.43 26.53
C TYR A 704 -30.53 -20.56 26.13
N PHE A 705 -30.24 -21.28 25.05
CA PHE A 705 -31.13 -22.35 24.59
C PHE A 705 -31.10 -23.60 25.46
N ARG A 706 -30.13 -23.72 26.37
CA ARG A 706 -30.00 -24.82 27.33
C ARG A 706 -30.64 -24.50 28.68
N ASP A 707 -30.53 -23.26 29.14
CA ASP A 707 -31.22 -22.81 30.35
C ASP A 707 -31.60 -21.32 30.24
N LYS A 708 -32.85 -21.09 29.81
CA LYS A 708 -33.35 -19.74 29.52
C LYS A 708 -33.50 -18.90 30.77
N GLU A 709 -34.06 -19.48 31.85
CA GLU A 709 -34.33 -18.73 33.08
C GLU A 709 -33.02 -18.30 33.73
N PHE A 710 -32.03 -19.19 33.77
CA PHE A 710 -30.69 -18.89 34.24
C PHE A 710 -30.05 -17.72 33.47
N ILE A 711 -30.03 -17.78 32.14
CA ILE A 711 -29.40 -16.74 31.33
C ILE A 711 -30.18 -15.42 31.36
N ILE A 712 -31.51 -15.46 31.36
CA ILE A 712 -32.35 -14.26 31.52
C ILE A 712 -32.03 -13.55 32.84
N GLY A 713 -31.86 -14.33 33.91
CA GLY A 713 -31.49 -13.80 35.23
C GLY A 713 -30.10 -13.16 35.30
N LEU A 714 -29.23 -13.42 34.32
CA LEU A 714 -27.85 -12.90 34.26
C LEU A 714 -27.64 -11.80 33.20
N LEU A 715 -28.70 -11.40 32.48
CA LEU A 715 -28.57 -10.35 31.45
C LEU A 715 -28.03 -9.01 32.00
N PRO A 716 -28.39 -8.55 33.21
CA PRO A 716 -27.79 -7.34 33.79
C PRO A 716 -26.27 -7.44 34.00
N GLU A 717 -25.75 -8.63 34.32
CA GLU A 717 -24.32 -8.87 34.52
C GLU A 717 -23.58 -9.08 33.18
N ILE A 718 -24.23 -9.69 32.19
CA ILE A 718 -23.68 -9.87 30.84
C ILE A 718 -23.62 -8.53 30.10
N PHE A 719 -24.68 -7.74 30.21
CA PHE A 719 -24.86 -6.44 29.57
C PHE A 719 -25.15 -5.36 30.63
N PRO A 720 -24.12 -4.85 31.33
CA PRO A 720 -24.29 -3.88 32.43
C PRO A 720 -24.62 -2.47 31.93
N LYS A 721 -25.75 -2.31 31.22
CA LYS A 721 -26.17 -1.05 30.58
C LYS A 721 -26.44 0.11 31.55
N ASP A 722 -26.72 -0.19 32.82
CA ASP A 722 -27.06 0.79 33.85
C ASP A 722 -25.83 1.21 34.70
N ASP A 723 -24.66 0.61 34.43
CA ASP A 723 -23.40 0.90 35.14
C ASP A 723 -22.39 1.59 34.20
N LEU A 724 -22.27 2.91 34.34
CA LEU A 724 -21.39 3.73 33.50
C LEU A 724 -19.90 3.34 33.61
N VAL A 725 -19.46 2.77 34.75
CA VAL A 725 -18.07 2.32 34.93
C VAL A 725 -17.80 1.06 34.09
N LYS A 726 -18.85 0.27 33.80
CA LYS A 726 -18.79 -0.95 32.98
C LYS A 726 -19.21 -0.74 31.53
N LYS A 727 -19.20 0.51 31.05
CA LYS A 727 -19.52 0.83 29.66
C LYS A 727 -18.72 -0.01 28.65
N ASP A 728 -17.41 -0.14 28.81
CA ASP A 728 -16.57 -0.88 27.86
C ASP A 728 -16.88 -2.40 27.90
N ILE A 729 -17.21 -2.93 29.08
CA ILE A 729 -17.69 -4.30 29.27
C ILE A 729 -19.01 -4.51 28.53
N TYR A 730 -19.97 -3.58 28.67
CA TYR A 730 -21.22 -3.60 27.92
C TYR A 730 -20.96 -3.60 26.41
N LEU A 731 -20.14 -2.67 25.91
CA LEU A 731 -19.85 -2.53 24.48
C LEU A 731 -19.18 -3.79 23.92
N ALA A 732 -18.23 -4.39 24.65
CA ALA A 732 -17.57 -5.64 24.24
C ALA A 732 -18.53 -6.83 24.18
N SER A 733 -19.30 -7.07 25.25
CA SER A 733 -20.32 -8.13 25.26
C SER A 733 -21.38 -7.92 24.18
N TRP A 734 -21.84 -6.67 23.99
CA TRP A 734 -22.86 -6.33 23.01
C TRP A 734 -22.36 -6.51 21.59
N GLU A 735 -21.14 -6.06 21.29
CA GLU A 735 -20.47 -6.32 20.00
C GLU A 735 -20.39 -7.82 19.71
N GLY A 736 -19.97 -8.62 20.70
CA GLY A 736 -19.93 -10.06 20.60
C GLY A 736 -21.28 -10.65 20.22
N TYR A 737 -22.35 -10.25 20.91
CA TYR A 737 -23.72 -10.70 20.59
C TYR A 737 -24.16 -10.28 19.18
N LEU A 738 -23.87 -9.05 18.76
CA LEU A 738 -24.19 -8.54 17.42
C LEU A 738 -23.32 -9.15 16.31
N SER A 739 -22.22 -9.83 16.64
CA SER A 739 -21.32 -10.46 15.66
C SER A 739 -21.84 -11.80 15.10
N ASN A 740 -22.95 -12.31 15.63
CA ASN A 740 -23.58 -13.56 15.23
C ASN A 740 -24.93 -13.33 14.55
N THR A 741 -25.52 -14.36 13.94
CA THR A 741 -26.86 -14.25 13.36
C THR A 741 -27.93 -14.07 14.45
N LEU A 742 -29.01 -13.37 14.11
CA LEU A 742 -30.14 -13.11 15.00
C LEU A 742 -30.88 -14.39 15.42
N TYR A 743 -31.09 -14.57 16.73
CA TYR A 743 -31.93 -15.62 17.31
C TYR A 743 -33.26 -15.05 17.83
N ASP A 744 -34.38 -15.51 17.29
CA ASP A 744 -35.74 -14.99 17.54
C ASP A 744 -36.14 -14.89 19.02
N LYS A 745 -35.99 -15.99 19.77
CA LYS A 745 -36.37 -16.07 21.19
C LYS A 745 -35.45 -15.26 22.10
N LEU A 746 -34.21 -15.03 21.69
CA LEU A 746 -33.25 -14.24 22.44
C LEU A 746 -33.44 -12.75 22.15
N PHE A 747 -33.67 -12.39 20.88
CA PHE A 747 -34.03 -11.03 20.46
C PHE A 747 -35.23 -10.49 21.25
N ALA A 748 -36.28 -11.29 21.42
CA ALA A 748 -37.46 -10.92 22.20
C ALA A 748 -37.14 -10.55 23.66
N LYS A 749 -36.12 -11.19 24.27
CA LYS A 749 -35.67 -10.89 25.64
C LYS A 749 -34.71 -9.71 25.71
N LEU A 750 -34.02 -9.40 24.61
CA LEU A 750 -33.03 -8.34 24.55
C LEU A 750 -33.58 -6.99 24.05
N LYS A 751 -34.89 -6.85 23.78
CA LYS A 751 -35.49 -5.61 23.25
C LYS A 751 -35.05 -4.34 24.00
N VAL A 752 -35.00 -4.37 25.34
CA VAL A 752 -34.55 -3.21 26.15
C VAL A 752 -33.08 -2.86 25.91
N TYR A 753 -32.22 -3.86 25.63
CA TYR A 753 -30.82 -3.63 25.33
C TYR A 753 -30.61 -3.10 23.91
N TYR A 754 -31.46 -3.49 22.95
CA TYR A 754 -31.51 -2.86 21.63
C TYR A 754 -31.91 -1.39 21.73
N SER A 755 -32.98 -1.07 22.48
CA SER A 755 -33.38 0.32 22.75
C SER A 755 -32.22 1.13 23.36
N HIS A 756 -31.56 0.59 24.39
CA HIS A 756 -30.38 1.25 24.96
C HIS A 756 -29.27 1.48 23.92
N ALA A 757 -28.91 0.46 23.12
CA ALA A 757 -27.89 0.59 22.08
C ALA A 757 -28.24 1.65 21.02
N ILE A 758 -29.53 1.79 20.67
CA ILE A 758 -30.02 2.82 19.75
C ILE A 758 -29.74 4.22 20.29
N THR A 759 -29.86 4.42 21.61
CA THR A 759 -29.67 5.73 22.25
C THR A 759 -28.21 6.20 22.36
N LEU A 760 -27.23 5.28 22.25
CA LEU A 760 -25.81 5.60 22.39
C LEU A 760 -25.32 6.50 21.24
N ASP A 761 -24.49 7.49 21.58
CA ASP A 761 -23.79 8.31 20.59
C ASP A 761 -22.52 7.56 20.11
N PRO A 762 -22.33 7.36 18.79
CA PRO A 762 -21.13 6.72 18.25
C PRO A 762 -19.82 7.42 18.65
N LYS A 763 -19.85 8.72 18.97
CA LYS A 763 -18.69 9.47 19.48
C LYS A 763 -18.25 9.01 20.86
N ASP A 764 -19.18 8.45 21.63
CA ASP A 764 -18.90 7.92 22.96
C ASP A 764 -18.40 6.47 22.90
N TYR A 765 -18.27 5.85 21.75
CA TYR A 765 -17.73 4.49 21.68
C TYR A 765 -16.26 4.43 22.13
N THR A 766 -15.88 3.32 22.77
CA THR A 766 -14.49 3.05 23.14
C THR A 766 -13.61 3.15 21.91
N GLN A 767 -12.53 3.93 21.98
CA GLN A 767 -11.61 4.06 20.85
C GLN A 767 -10.79 2.78 20.67
N ARG A 768 -11.31 1.87 19.84
CA ARG A 768 -10.69 0.57 19.52
C ARG A 768 -11.09 0.08 18.15
N LYS A 769 -10.42 -0.96 17.68
CA LYS A 769 -10.82 -1.67 16.47
C LYS A 769 -12.01 -2.57 16.78
N TYR A 770 -13.10 -2.37 16.04
CA TYR A 770 -14.31 -3.19 16.13
C TYR A 770 -14.26 -4.30 15.08
N PHE A 771 -14.81 -5.48 15.41
CA PHE A 771 -14.98 -6.61 14.49
C PHE A 771 -15.81 -6.21 13.27
N LYS A 772 -16.91 -5.51 13.55
CA LYS A 772 -17.77 -4.80 12.60
C LYS A 772 -18.34 -3.58 13.32
N GLY A 773 -18.58 -2.47 12.61
CA GLY A 773 -19.08 -1.24 13.24
C GLY A 773 -20.37 -1.51 14.03
N LEU A 774 -20.44 -1.04 15.28
CA LEU A 774 -21.58 -1.34 16.18
C LEU A 774 -22.94 -0.94 15.58
N ASP A 775 -23.03 0.25 14.98
CA ASP A 775 -24.25 0.70 14.30
C ASP A 775 -24.62 -0.16 13.10
N GLU A 776 -23.63 -0.66 12.37
CA GLU A 776 -23.81 -1.51 11.20
C GLU A 776 -24.35 -2.88 11.64
N SER A 777 -23.74 -3.49 12.66
CA SER A 777 -24.20 -4.77 13.21
C SER A 777 -25.57 -4.66 13.89
N LEU A 778 -25.84 -3.54 14.57
CA LEU A 778 -27.15 -3.22 15.14
C LEU A 778 -28.22 -3.13 14.03
N ALA A 779 -27.93 -2.40 12.95
CA ALA A 779 -28.83 -2.29 11.79
C ALA A 779 -29.16 -3.66 11.18
N ILE A 780 -28.15 -4.53 11.04
CA ILE A 780 -28.33 -5.89 10.53
C ILE A 780 -29.30 -6.70 11.40
N HIS A 781 -29.15 -6.66 12.72
CA HIS A 781 -30.06 -7.38 13.61
C HIS A 781 -31.50 -6.85 13.52
N VAL A 782 -31.69 -5.54 13.51
CA VAL A 782 -33.03 -4.95 13.39
C VAL A 782 -33.62 -5.27 12.00
N ALA A 783 -32.81 -5.25 10.93
CA ALA A 783 -33.20 -5.64 9.58
C ALA A 783 -33.60 -7.12 9.47
N LEU A 784 -32.83 -8.04 10.07
CA LEU A 784 -33.18 -9.45 10.16
C LEU A 784 -34.50 -9.65 10.90
N SER A 785 -34.70 -8.94 12.02
CA SER A 785 -35.96 -9.01 12.77
C SER A 785 -37.13 -8.46 11.98
N PHE A 786 -36.91 -7.42 11.17
CA PHE A 786 -37.94 -6.83 10.32
C PHE A 786 -38.32 -7.76 9.15
N ALA A 787 -37.33 -8.29 8.45
CA ALA A 787 -37.53 -9.08 7.23
C ALA A 787 -38.02 -10.51 7.51
N HIS A 788 -37.47 -11.18 8.54
CA HIS A 788 -37.70 -12.60 8.79
C HIS A 788 -38.54 -12.90 10.03
N LEU A 789 -38.65 -11.96 10.96
CA LEU A 789 -39.42 -12.11 12.20
C LEU A 789 -40.63 -11.15 12.18
N GLY A 790 -41.24 -10.92 13.35
CA GLY A 790 -42.47 -10.14 13.51
C GLY A 790 -42.29 -8.67 13.87
N LEU A 791 -41.13 -8.05 13.59
CA LEU A 791 -40.96 -6.61 13.87
C LEU A 791 -41.64 -5.78 12.78
N GLU A 792 -42.60 -4.95 13.16
CA GLU A 792 -43.40 -4.10 12.27
C GLU A 792 -43.01 -2.62 12.36
N ILE A 793 -43.42 -1.82 11.37
CA ILE A 793 -43.12 -0.37 11.31
C ILE A 793 -43.69 0.39 12.53
N VAL A 794 -44.77 -0.14 13.11
CA VAL A 794 -45.44 0.44 14.29
C VAL A 794 -44.85 -0.04 15.62
N ASP A 795 -43.92 -1.00 15.62
CA ASP A 795 -43.30 -1.46 16.85
C ASP A 795 -42.47 -0.34 17.50
N PRO A 796 -42.54 -0.16 18.83
CA PRO A 796 -41.78 0.87 19.53
C PRO A 796 -40.28 0.85 19.24
N LEU A 797 -39.67 -0.34 19.10
CA LEU A 797 -38.26 -0.48 18.79
C LEU A 797 -37.91 0.00 17.37
N PHE A 798 -38.79 -0.27 16.39
CA PHE A 798 -38.60 0.22 15.02
C PHE A 798 -38.74 1.74 14.99
N VAL A 799 -39.78 2.27 15.64
CA VAL A 799 -40.00 3.73 15.76
C VAL A 799 -38.81 4.41 16.43
N GLU A 800 -38.29 3.85 17.52
CA GLU A 800 -37.12 4.37 18.23
C GLU A 800 -35.85 4.33 17.37
N PHE A 801 -35.61 3.20 16.68
CA PHE A 801 -34.48 3.03 15.76
C PHE A 801 -34.44 4.14 14.72
N TRP A 802 -35.56 4.38 14.02
CA TRP A 802 -35.66 5.35 12.93
C TRP A 802 -35.80 6.81 13.36
N ASN A 803 -36.34 7.08 14.56
CA ASN A 803 -36.44 8.45 15.08
C ASN A 803 -35.10 9.01 15.58
N LYS A 804 -34.10 8.16 15.81
CA LYS A 804 -32.75 8.57 16.22
C LYS A 804 -31.89 8.75 14.95
N PRO A 805 -31.43 9.98 14.62
CA PRO A 805 -30.62 10.19 13.42
C PRO A 805 -29.30 9.41 13.47
N ASN A 806 -29.08 8.54 12.49
CA ASN A 806 -27.85 7.83 12.18
C ASN A 806 -27.89 7.28 10.74
N ILE A 807 -27.41 8.09 9.78
CA ILE A 807 -27.40 7.76 8.34
C ILE A 807 -26.78 6.37 8.08
N LYS A 808 -25.63 6.07 8.69
CA LYS A 808 -24.91 4.81 8.50
C LYS A 808 -25.77 3.60 8.90
N ARG A 809 -26.44 3.70 10.05
CA ARG A 809 -27.32 2.66 10.58
C ARG A 809 -28.54 2.45 9.68
N HIS A 810 -29.20 3.52 9.26
CA HIS A 810 -30.41 3.45 8.44
C HIS A 810 -30.12 2.98 7.00
N GLN A 811 -29.02 3.46 6.41
CA GLN A 811 -28.57 3.01 5.11
C GLN A 811 -28.21 1.51 5.13
N GLU A 812 -27.48 1.04 6.15
CA GLU A 812 -27.16 -0.37 6.30
C GLU A 812 -28.42 -1.23 6.49
N PHE A 813 -29.43 -0.76 7.24
CA PHE A 813 -30.70 -1.47 7.36
C PHE A 813 -31.34 -1.71 5.99
N ILE A 814 -31.44 -0.66 5.16
CA ILE A 814 -32.04 -0.75 3.83
C ILE A 814 -31.20 -1.66 2.92
N SER A 815 -29.89 -1.42 2.85
CA SER A 815 -28.99 -2.16 1.95
C SER A 815 -28.86 -3.62 2.33
N PHE A 816 -28.83 -3.94 3.63
CA PHE A 816 -28.74 -5.30 4.12
C PHE A 816 -29.97 -6.12 3.71
N ILE A 817 -31.19 -5.59 3.84
CA ILE A 817 -32.41 -6.28 3.36
C ILE A 817 -32.31 -6.61 1.87
N GLY A 818 -31.85 -5.65 1.06
CA GLY A 818 -31.64 -5.87 -0.37
C GLY A 818 -30.68 -7.03 -0.64
N ARG A 819 -29.50 -6.98 -0.02
CA ARG A 819 -28.46 -8.02 -0.12
C ARG A 819 -28.93 -9.39 0.38
N SER A 820 -29.59 -9.42 1.54
CA SER A 820 -29.94 -10.66 2.24
C SER A 820 -31.20 -11.34 1.69
N CYS A 821 -32.10 -10.59 1.04
CA CYS A 821 -33.40 -11.09 0.61
C CYS A 821 -33.61 -11.04 -0.91
N LEU A 822 -33.08 -10.04 -1.62
CA LEU A 822 -33.49 -9.74 -2.99
C LEU A 822 -32.40 -9.99 -4.03
N THR A 823 -31.12 -9.77 -3.70
CA THR A 823 -30.01 -9.87 -4.67
C THR A 823 -29.08 -11.06 -4.42
N ARG A 824 -29.36 -11.90 -3.44
CA ARG A 824 -28.65 -13.17 -3.22
C ARG A 824 -28.91 -14.15 -4.36
N ASP A 825 -27.99 -15.10 -4.57
CA ASP A 825 -28.07 -16.07 -5.66
C ASP A 825 -29.36 -16.92 -5.64
N GLN A 826 -29.86 -17.26 -4.44
CA GLN A 826 -31.08 -18.06 -4.28
C GLN A 826 -32.37 -17.21 -4.22
N ALA A 827 -32.32 -15.90 -4.46
CA ALA A 827 -33.48 -15.04 -4.28
C ALA A 827 -34.62 -15.40 -5.27
N GLY A 828 -35.84 -15.53 -4.74
CA GLY A 828 -37.03 -15.91 -5.50
C GLY A 828 -38.22 -16.24 -4.59
N ASP A 829 -39.38 -16.49 -5.18
CA ASP A 829 -40.64 -16.69 -4.45
C ASP A 829 -40.59 -17.85 -3.45
N GLU A 830 -39.98 -18.96 -3.85
CA GLU A 830 -39.79 -20.14 -3.01
C GLU A 830 -38.91 -19.81 -1.79
N TRP A 831 -37.74 -19.20 -2.02
CA TRP A 831 -36.84 -18.82 -0.95
C TRP A 831 -37.47 -17.80 0.02
N LEU A 832 -38.20 -16.80 -0.49
CA LEU A 832 -38.91 -15.83 0.35
C LEU A 832 -39.98 -16.51 1.22
N ALA A 833 -40.73 -17.45 0.66
CA ALA A 833 -41.74 -18.21 1.41
C ALA A 833 -41.12 -19.07 2.51
N GLU A 834 -40.05 -19.82 2.21
CA GLU A 834 -39.31 -20.63 3.18
C GLU A 834 -38.73 -19.80 4.32
N ASN A 835 -38.28 -18.58 4.03
CA ASN A 835 -37.64 -17.68 4.99
C ASN A 835 -38.60 -16.64 5.59
N LYS A 836 -39.92 -16.80 5.37
CA LYS A 836 -41.01 -15.97 5.91
C LYS A 836 -40.89 -14.47 5.57
N VAL A 837 -40.33 -14.14 4.42
CA VAL A 837 -40.18 -12.76 3.95
C VAL A 837 -41.38 -12.37 3.10
N SER A 838 -42.09 -11.30 3.49
CA SER A 838 -43.27 -10.80 2.77
C SER A 838 -42.91 -9.68 1.80
N LYS A 839 -43.17 -9.88 0.50
CA LYS A 839 -43.00 -8.83 -0.52
C LYS A 839 -43.85 -7.59 -0.23
N GLU A 840 -45.09 -7.79 0.25
CA GLU A 840 -45.98 -6.68 0.61
C GLU A 840 -45.40 -5.83 1.74
N LYS A 841 -44.79 -6.49 2.74
CA LYS A 841 -44.12 -5.80 3.85
C LYS A 841 -42.91 -5.01 3.37
N LEU A 842 -42.11 -5.57 2.47
CA LEU A 842 -40.97 -4.87 1.86
C LEU A 842 -41.42 -3.64 1.07
N PHE A 843 -42.50 -3.72 0.28
CA PHE A 843 -43.04 -2.57 -0.43
C PHE A 843 -43.60 -1.50 0.50
N LYS A 844 -44.36 -1.89 1.54
CA LYS A 844 -44.84 -0.95 2.57
C LYS A 844 -43.69 -0.23 3.26
N PHE A 845 -42.58 -0.93 3.51
CA PHE A 845 -41.38 -0.30 4.06
C PHE A 845 -40.72 0.65 3.07
N TRP A 846 -40.59 0.29 1.79
CA TRP A 846 -40.02 1.19 0.78
C TRP A 846 -40.84 2.47 0.67
N ASP A 847 -42.17 2.37 0.61
CA ASP A 847 -43.07 3.54 0.58
C ASP A 847 -42.93 4.39 1.86
N TRP A 848 -42.93 3.74 3.03
CA TRP A 848 -42.72 4.41 4.31
C TRP A 848 -41.36 5.13 4.37
N ALA A 849 -40.28 4.50 3.92
CA ALA A 849 -38.94 5.08 3.91
C ALA A 849 -38.87 6.29 2.98
N LEU A 850 -39.48 6.20 1.80
CA LEU A 850 -39.59 7.34 0.88
C LEU A 850 -40.33 8.51 1.52
N GLU A 851 -41.36 8.28 2.32
CA GLU A 851 -42.14 9.33 2.98
C GLU A 851 -41.46 9.95 4.21
N ASN A 852 -40.67 9.17 4.95
CA ASN A 852 -40.17 9.55 6.27
C ASN A 852 -38.66 9.88 6.27
N CYS A 853 -37.80 9.15 5.56
CA CYS A 853 -36.35 9.43 5.56
C CYS A 853 -35.98 10.86 5.14
N PRO A 854 -36.60 11.46 4.09
CA PRO A 854 -36.31 12.86 3.74
C PRO A 854 -36.71 13.87 4.82
N LYS A 855 -37.67 13.53 5.69
CA LYS A 855 -38.12 14.39 6.80
C LYS A 855 -37.24 14.24 8.04
N LEU A 856 -36.55 13.12 8.16
CA LEU A 856 -35.67 12.77 9.28
C LEU A 856 -34.21 13.25 9.07
N VAL A 857 -33.96 14.08 8.04
CA VAL A 857 -32.64 14.66 7.68
C VAL A 857 -31.66 13.64 7.07
N GLU A 858 -32.17 12.54 6.47
CA GLU A 858 -31.31 11.49 5.89
C GLU A 858 -31.74 11.00 4.49
N PRO A 859 -31.78 11.87 3.45
CA PRO A 859 -31.96 11.42 2.07
C PRO A 859 -30.95 10.37 1.62
N GLU A 860 -29.73 10.42 2.16
CA GLU A 860 -28.62 9.52 1.83
C GLU A 860 -28.92 8.07 2.18
N ALA A 861 -29.72 7.81 3.23
CA ALA A 861 -30.08 6.45 3.61
C ALA A 861 -30.85 5.71 2.49
N LEU A 862 -31.58 6.45 1.65
CA LEU A 862 -32.31 5.89 0.51
C LEU A 862 -31.39 5.27 -0.56
N ALA A 863 -30.09 5.60 -0.56
CA ALA A 863 -29.12 5.02 -1.49
C ALA A 863 -29.02 3.49 -1.35
N GLY A 864 -29.32 2.94 -0.16
CA GLY A 864 -29.32 1.50 0.10
C GLY A 864 -30.31 0.71 -0.77
N PHE A 865 -31.34 1.35 -1.33
CA PHE A 865 -32.29 0.70 -2.25
C PHE A 865 -31.65 0.28 -3.58
N GLY A 866 -30.40 0.64 -3.87
CA GLY A 866 -29.63 0.04 -4.97
C GLY A 866 -29.55 -1.48 -4.91
N PHE A 867 -29.45 -2.02 -3.69
CA PHE A 867 -29.45 -3.47 -3.45
C PHE A 867 -30.83 -4.12 -3.55
N TRP A 868 -31.88 -3.38 -3.91
CA TRP A 868 -33.23 -3.94 -4.05
C TRP A 868 -33.58 -4.30 -5.49
N VAL A 869 -32.69 -4.02 -6.44
CA VAL A 869 -32.84 -4.39 -7.85
C VAL A 869 -31.93 -5.57 -8.16
N ASN A 870 -32.51 -6.72 -8.50
CA ASN A 870 -31.73 -7.91 -8.83
C ASN A 870 -31.26 -7.85 -10.30
N PRO A 871 -29.95 -7.99 -10.58
CA PRO A 871 -29.43 -7.85 -11.94
C PRO A 871 -29.92 -8.94 -12.90
N ASN A 872 -30.15 -10.16 -12.40
CA ASN A 872 -30.40 -11.33 -13.24
C ASN A 872 -31.88 -11.65 -13.38
N LYS A 873 -32.63 -11.55 -12.26
CA LYS A 873 -34.05 -11.89 -12.21
C LYS A 873 -34.72 -11.08 -11.11
N GLU A 874 -35.64 -10.20 -11.50
CA GLU A 874 -36.35 -9.40 -10.51
C GLU A 874 -37.27 -10.29 -9.66
N VAL A 875 -37.09 -10.17 -8.34
CA VAL A 875 -37.83 -10.93 -7.32
C VAL A 875 -39.12 -10.18 -6.99
N LEU A 876 -39.08 -8.86 -7.05
CA LEU A 876 -40.24 -8.01 -6.90
C LEU A 876 -41.00 -7.85 -8.23
N VAL A 877 -42.16 -7.20 -8.21
CA VAL A 877 -42.89 -6.92 -9.45
C VAL A 877 -42.27 -5.71 -10.14
N ASP A 878 -41.82 -5.88 -11.39
CA ASP A 878 -41.08 -4.84 -12.11
C ASP A 878 -41.75 -3.46 -12.12
N ILE A 879 -43.07 -3.39 -12.36
CA ILE A 879 -43.77 -2.09 -12.42
C ILE A 879 -43.70 -1.32 -11.10
N ASP A 880 -43.75 -2.05 -9.99
CA ASP A 880 -43.65 -1.51 -8.63
C ASP A 880 -42.23 -1.07 -8.28
N VAL A 881 -41.23 -1.82 -8.75
CA VAL A 881 -39.80 -1.46 -8.61
C VAL A 881 -39.50 -0.20 -9.40
N ILE A 882 -39.97 -0.09 -10.65
CA ILE A 882 -39.76 1.07 -11.52
C ILE A 882 -40.30 2.35 -10.88
N ASP A 883 -41.54 2.33 -10.39
CA ASP A 883 -42.15 3.53 -9.77
C ASP A 883 -41.40 3.96 -8.49
N ARG A 884 -41.05 3.00 -7.63
CA ARG A 884 -40.33 3.28 -6.38
C ARG A 884 -38.88 3.69 -6.62
N MET A 885 -38.21 3.12 -7.61
CA MET A 885 -36.85 3.50 -7.97
C MET A 885 -36.79 4.92 -8.55
N ALA A 886 -37.74 5.30 -9.40
CA ALA A 886 -37.87 6.67 -9.88
C ALA A 886 -38.03 7.67 -8.72
N LYS A 887 -38.89 7.35 -7.75
CA LYS A 887 -39.07 8.15 -6.52
C LYS A 887 -37.83 8.17 -5.63
N THR A 888 -37.11 7.05 -5.54
CA THR A 888 -35.89 6.89 -4.74
C THR A 888 -34.81 7.83 -5.27
N LEU A 889 -34.45 7.69 -6.55
CA LEU A 889 -33.43 8.54 -7.18
C LEU A 889 -33.81 10.03 -7.12
N ARG A 890 -35.09 10.37 -7.31
CA ARG A 890 -35.53 11.76 -7.16
C ARG A 890 -35.33 12.29 -5.73
N LYS A 891 -35.59 11.48 -4.71
CA LYS A 891 -35.48 11.88 -3.30
C LYS A 891 -34.06 11.82 -2.76
N SER A 892 -33.19 11.00 -3.35
CA SER A 892 -31.78 10.85 -2.98
C SER A 892 -30.83 11.72 -3.81
N ASP A 893 -31.34 12.65 -4.64
CA ASP A 893 -30.56 13.45 -5.60
C ASP A 893 -29.69 12.56 -6.52
N GLY A 894 -30.29 11.44 -6.92
CA GLY A 894 -29.70 10.38 -7.72
C GLY A 894 -28.69 9.51 -6.99
N ASN A 895 -28.47 9.65 -5.68
CA ASN A 895 -27.56 8.78 -4.96
C ASN A 895 -28.10 7.34 -4.85
N ILE A 896 -27.23 6.35 -5.09
CA ILE A 896 -27.52 4.92 -4.97
C ILE A 896 -26.21 4.14 -4.73
N ASP A 897 -26.21 3.18 -3.80
CA ASP A 897 -24.98 2.48 -3.38
C ASP A 897 -24.50 1.44 -4.39
N TRP A 898 -25.44 0.77 -5.03
CA TRP A 898 -25.16 -0.28 -5.99
C TRP A 898 -26.06 -0.12 -7.21
N ASP A 899 -25.49 0.43 -8.27
CA ASP A 899 -26.18 0.73 -9.51
C ASP A 899 -26.14 -0.43 -10.52
N TYR A 900 -25.28 -1.43 -10.33
CA TYR A 900 -25.13 -2.57 -11.25
C TYR A 900 -26.46 -3.30 -11.53
N GLY A 901 -27.23 -3.58 -10.47
CA GLY A 901 -28.56 -4.19 -10.58
C GLY A 901 -29.51 -3.33 -11.42
N LEU A 902 -29.55 -2.03 -11.12
CA LEU A 902 -30.35 -1.05 -11.87
C LEU A 902 -29.94 -0.99 -13.34
N MET A 903 -28.65 -0.79 -13.64
CA MET A 903 -28.12 -0.66 -15.01
C MET A 903 -28.49 -1.87 -15.86
N ARG A 904 -28.25 -3.10 -15.36
CA ARG A 904 -28.59 -4.34 -16.07
C ARG A 904 -30.08 -4.47 -16.41
N ARG A 905 -30.95 -3.91 -15.56
CA ARG A 905 -32.42 -4.02 -15.69
C ARG A 905 -33.05 -2.87 -16.47
N LEU A 906 -32.35 -1.76 -16.68
CA LEU A 906 -32.87 -0.59 -17.41
C LEU A 906 -33.54 -0.93 -18.75
N PRO A 907 -32.98 -1.80 -19.62
CA PRO A 907 -33.63 -2.13 -20.90
C PRO A 907 -34.99 -2.82 -20.71
N ILE A 908 -35.10 -3.70 -19.72
CA ILE A 908 -36.35 -4.40 -19.38
C ILE A 908 -37.35 -3.42 -18.77
N PHE A 909 -36.88 -2.47 -17.95
CA PHE A 909 -37.72 -1.41 -17.40
C PHE A 909 -38.27 -0.50 -18.50
N ALA A 910 -37.45 -0.17 -19.51
CA ALA A 910 -37.84 0.64 -20.66
C ALA A 910 -38.99 -0.01 -21.46
N GLU A 911 -38.97 -1.33 -21.66
CA GLU A 911 -40.05 -2.07 -22.32
C GLU A 911 -41.37 -2.04 -21.54
N LYS A 912 -41.29 -2.06 -20.20
CA LYS A 912 -42.47 -2.12 -19.32
C LYS A 912 -43.08 -0.76 -19.03
N ASN A 913 -42.25 0.27 -18.83
CA ASN A 913 -42.69 1.63 -18.55
C ASN A 913 -41.62 2.63 -18.97
N GLY A 914 -41.69 3.08 -20.23
CA GLY A 914 -40.70 3.99 -20.79
C GLY A 914 -40.66 5.37 -20.12
N ASP A 915 -41.80 5.92 -19.70
CA ASP A 915 -41.86 7.26 -19.07
C ASP A 915 -41.14 7.28 -17.72
N LYS A 916 -41.40 6.28 -16.86
CA LYS A 916 -40.71 6.17 -15.57
C LYS A 916 -39.25 5.75 -15.70
N THR A 917 -38.92 4.94 -16.70
CA THR A 917 -37.52 4.57 -16.95
C THR A 917 -36.72 5.77 -17.44
N LEU A 918 -37.32 6.65 -18.25
CA LEU A 918 -36.70 7.91 -18.62
C LEU A 918 -36.46 8.82 -17.41
N GLU A 919 -37.41 8.87 -16.46
CA GLU A 919 -37.26 9.58 -15.18
C GLU A 919 -36.07 9.02 -14.36
N ILE A 920 -35.93 7.68 -14.29
CA ILE A 920 -34.80 7.00 -13.63
C ILE A 920 -33.47 7.42 -14.27
N ILE A 921 -33.34 7.31 -15.59
CA ILE A 921 -32.11 7.66 -16.32
C ILE A 921 -31.77 9.14 -16.10
N SER A 922 -32.78 10.01 -16.18
CA SER A 922 -32.61 11.45 -15.95
C SER A 922 -32.09 11.73 -14.54
N ASN A 923 -32.73 11.21 -13.49
CA ASN A 923 -32.31 11.46 -12.09
C ASN A 923 -30.99 10.76 -11.75
N PHE A 924 -30.63 9.70 -12.48
CA PHE A 924 -29.35 9.02 -12.31
C PHE A 924 -28.18 9.85 -12.87
N LEU A 925 -28.38 10.49 -14.02
CA LEU A 925 -27.34 11.27 -14.72
C LEU A 925 -27.34 12.76 -14.39
N LEU A 926 -28.48 13.29 -13.92
CA LEU A 926 -28.67 14.69 -13.58
C LEU A 926 -29.08 14.85 -12.12
N ASP A 927 -28.59 15.90 -11.47
CA ASP A 927 -29.04 16.35 -10.15
C ASP A 927 -30.42 17.04 -10.25
N LEU A 928 -31.03 17.36 -9.11
CA LEU A 928 -32.32 18.07 -9.04
C LEU A 928 -32.30 19.49 -9.64
N LYS A 929 -31.12 20.08 -9.85
CA LYS A 929 -30.93 21.37 -10.54
C LYS A 929 -30.70 21.18 -12.05
N GLY A 930 -30.73 19.93 -12.51
CA GLY A 930 -30.49 19.54 -13.89
C GLY A 930 -29.02 19.60 -14.31
N ASN A 931 -28.04 19.72 -13.41
CA ASN A 931 -26.61 19.58 -13.74
C ASN A 931 -26.20 18.11 -13.77
N LEU A 932 -25.01 17.79 -14.29
CA LEU A 932 -24.50 16.43 -14.19
C LEU A 932 -24.39 15.99 -12.73
N ASN A 933 -24.87 14.78 -12.45
CA ASN A 933 -24.92 14.26 -11.11
C ASN A 933 -23.50 14.02 -10.56
N GLN A 934 -23.15 14.65 -9.45
CA GLN A 934 -21.82 14.55 -8.83
C GLN A 934 -21.56 13.18 -8.19
N ASN A 935 -22.61 12.40 -7.93
CA ASN A 935 -22.51 11.02 -7.46
C ASN A 935 -22.05 10.06 -8.57
N ARG A 936 -21.72 10.57 -9.76
CA ARG A 936 -21.28 9.81 -10.93
C ARG A 936 -19.87 10.24 -11.32
N ARG A 937 -18.91 9.33 -11.18
CA ARG A 937 -17.52 9.56 -11.60
C ARG A 937 -17.34 9.13 -13.05
N ALA A 938 -16.67 9.96 -13.85
CA ALA A 938 -16.25 9.60 -15.19
C ALA A 938 -15.06 8.62 -15.15
N PRO A 939 -14.92 7.71 -16.13
CA PRO A 939 -15.82 7.48 -17.27
C PRO A 939 -17.07 6.68 -16.90
N LEU A 940 -18.20 7.03 -17.52
CA LEU A 940 -19.48 6.35 -17.33
C LEU A 940 -19.68 5.24 -18.37
N PHE A 941 -19.19 4.05 -18.05
CA PHE A 941 -19.16 2.90 -18.99
C PHE A 941 -20.55 2.43 -19.46
N SER A 942 -21.61 2.68 -18.71
CA SER A 942 -22.98 2.25 -19.06
C SER A 942 -23.69 3.17 -20.06
N ILE A 943 -23.13 4.33 -20.41
CA ILE A 943 -23.74 5.29 -21.35
C ILE A 943 -23.95 4.63 -22.71
N ASP A 944 -22.88 4.08 -23.31
CA ASP A 944 -22.94 3.44 -24.63
C ASP A 944 -23.48 1.99 -24.57
N GLY A 945 -23.77 1.49 -23.37
CA GLY A 945 -24.36 0.17 -23.12
C GLY A 945 -25.85 0.26 -22.79
N GLU A 946 -26.21 -0.08 -21.55
CA GLU A 946 -27.59 -0.24 -21.12
C GLU A 946 -28.40 1.05 -21.17
N ILE A 947 -27.80 2.22 -20.91
CA ILE A 947 -28.51 3.51 -20.97
C ILE A 947 -28.90 3.83 -22.41
N LYS A 948 -27.97 3.76 -23.37
CA LYS A 948 -28.26 3.96 -24.80
C LYS A 948 -29.32 2.98 -25.29
N GLN A 949 -29.17 1.70 -25.01
CA GLN A 949 -30.15 0.67 -25.37
C GLN A 949 -31.55 0.98 -24.81
N SER A 950 -31.62 1.41 -23.55
CA SER A 950 -32.90 1.76 -22.92
C SER A 950 -33.54 2.98 -23.57
N LEU A 951 -32.75 4.02 -23.88
CA LEU A 951 -33.24 5.20 -24.59
C LEU A 951 -33.71 4.86 -26.01
N GLU A 952 -33.05 3.93 -26.71
CA GLU A 952 -33.50 3.41 -28.02
C GLU A 952 -34.86 2.72 -27.92
N ILE A 953 -35.05 1.85 -26.92
CA ILE A 953 -36.33 1.18 -26.68
C ILE A 953 -37.44 2.21 -26.40
N ILE A 954 -37.17 3.18 -25.50
CA ILE A 954 -38.12 4.24 -25.14
C ILE A 954 -38.46 5.10 -26.36
N TYR A 955 -37.46 5.47 -27.16
CA TYR A 955 -37.65 6.30 -28.34
C TYR A 955 -38.44 5.55 -29.43
N LYS A 956 -38.14 4.27 -29.70
CA LYS A 956 -38.83 3.47 -30.72
C LYS A 956 -40.29 3.19 -30.37
N ASN A 957 -40.56 2.86 -29.11
CA ASN A 957 -41.89 2.46 -28.65
C ASN A 957 -42.76 3.62 -28.14
N GLY A 958 -42.16 4.79 -27.92
CA GLY A 958 -42.83 5.95 -27.35
C GLY A 958 -43.75 6.70 -28.32
N ASP A 959 -44.75 7.36 -27.77
CA ASP A 959 -45.54 8.35 -28.51
C ASP A 959 -44.71 9.61 -28.80
N VAL A 960 -45.29 10.56 -29.56
CA VAL A 960 -44.61 11.80 -29.94
C VAL A 960 -44.08 12.55 -28.71
N THR A 961 -44.85 12.57 -27.61
CA THR A 961 -44.47 13.28 -26.39
C THR A 961 -43.25 12.62 -25.73
N LEU A 962 -43.22 11.29 -25.65
CA LEU A 962 -42.12 10.56 -25.04
C LEU A 962 -40.85 10.63 -25.89
N LYS A 963 -40.98 10.58 -27.22
CA LYS A 963 -39.86 10.82 -28.15
C LYS A 963 -39.26 12.22 -27.95
N GLU A 964 -40.09 13.24 -27.82
CA GLU A 964 -39.64 14.62 -27.53
C GLU A 964 -38.90 14.72 -26.18
N LYS A 965 -39.37 14.01 -25.13
CA LYS A 965 -38.66 13.97 -23.84
C LYS A 965 -37.28 13.30 -23.95
N VAL A 966 -37.15 12.22 -24.71
CA VAL A 966 -35.84 11.56 -24.96
C VAL A 966 -34.89 12.51 -25.69
N VAL A 967 -35.37 13.18 -26.74
CA VAL A 967 -34.58 14.21 -27.47
C VAL A 967 -34.18 15.36 -26.54
N GLY A 968 -35.07 15.80 -25.66
CA GLY A 968 -34.80 16.81 -24.65
C GLY A 968 -33.70 16.39 -23.66
N LEU A 969 -33.75 15.16 -23.16
CA LEU A 969 -32.73 14.62 -22.25
C LEU A 969 -31.37 14.51 -22.95
N ILE A 970 -31.31 13.94 -24.16
CA ILE A 970 -30.05 13.83 -24.93
C ILE A 970 -29.44 15.21 -25.19
N ASN A 971 -30.25 16.20 -25.58
CA ASN A 971 -29.78 17.57 -25.75
C ASN A 971 -29.15 18.13 -24.47
N ASN A 972 -29.83 17.96 -23.33
CA ASN A 972 -29.37 18.47 -22.03
C ASN A 972 -28.07 17.78 -21.56
N LEU A 973 -27.99 16.45 -21.73
CA LEU A 973 -26.79 15.68 -21.39
C LEU A 973 -25.60 16.09 -22.26
N ILE A 974 -25.80 16.28 -23.57
CA ILE A 974 -24.75 16.75 -24.47
C ILE A 974 -24.32 18.18 -24.12
N GLU A 975 -25.25 19.09 -23.84
CA GLU A 975 -24.92 20.46 -23.43
C GLU A 975 -24.07 20.50 -22.16
N LYS A 976 -24.33 19.62 -21.19
CA LYS A 976 -23.68 19.64 -19.88
C LYS A 976 -22.45 18.74 -19.77
N GLY A 977 -22.42 17.61 -20.46
CA GLY A 977 -21.34 16.63 -20.41
C GLY A 977 -20.56 16.43 -21.69
N SER A 978 -20.95 17.12 -22.75
CA SER A 978 -20.25 17.17 -24.02
C SER A 978 -19.93 15.80 -24.62
N SER A 979 -18.66 15.55 -24.97
CA SER A 979 -18.20 14.37 -25.70
C SER A 979 -18.54 13.05 -25.04
N MET A 980 -18.74 13.04 -23.70
CA MET A 980 -19.19 11.87 -22.95
C MET A 980 -20.54 11.32 -23.45
N PHE A 981 -21.42 12.18 -23.99
CA PHE A 981 -22.78 11.81 -24.39
C PHE A 981 -23.00 11.88 -25.91
N TRP A 982 -21.97 12.15 -26.72
CA TRP A 982 -22.13 12.24 -28.18
C TRP A 982 -22.61 10.93 -28.81
N GLY A 983 -22.27 9.76 -28.23
CA GLY A 983 -22.74 8.45 -28.66
C GLY A 983 -24.26 8.27 -28.58
N LEU A 984 -24.95 9.04 -27.73
CA LEU A 984 -26.41 9.02 -27.60
C LEU A 984 -27.12 9.65 -28.81
N LYS A 985 -26.41 10.38 -29.68
CA LYS A 985 -26.99 10.89 -30.94
C LYS A 985 -27.49 9.77 -31.85
N ASP A 986 -26.98 8.56 -31.71
CA ASP A 986 -27.41 7.44 -32.56
C ASP A 986 -28.84 6.98 -32.25
N VAL A 987 -29.32 7.18 -31.01
CA VAL A 987 -30.68 6.85 -30.56
C VAL A 987 -31.75 7.47 -31.47
N ILE A 988 -31.49 8.67 -31.98
CA ILE A 988 -32.43 9.50 -32.75
C ILE A 988 -32.19 9.44 -34.27
N LYS A 989 -31.19 8.69 -34.76
CA LYS A 989 -30.84 8.64 -36.19
C LYS A 989 -31.76 7.74 -37.02
N GLU A 990 -32.50 6.82 -36.40
CA GLU A 990 -33.30 5.81 -37.13
C GLU A 990 -34.55 6.36 -37.84
N ASP A 991 -35.07 7.55 -37.49
CA ASP A 991 -36.24 8.16 -38.16
C ASP A 991 -35.94 8.78 -39.54
N LYS A 992 -34.72 8.62 -40.09
CA LYS A 992 -34.34 9.13 -41.43
C LYS A 992 -34.48 8.12 -42.58
N MET A 993 -35.03 6.92 -42.33
CA MET A 993 -35.27 5.89 -43.36
C MET A 993 -36.74 5.45 -43.51
N LEU A 994 -37.70 6.34 -43.26
CA LEU A 994 -39.09 6.18 -43.67
C LEU A 994 -39.59 7.39 -44.46
#